data_AF-S0NS12-F1
#
_entry.id   AF-S0NS12-F1
#
_cell.length_a   1.000
_cell.length_b   1.000
_cell.length_c   1.000
_cell.angle_alpha   90.00
_cell.angle_beta   90.00
_cell.angle_gamma   90.00
#
_symmetry.space_group_name_H-M   'P 1'
#
loop_
_entity.id
_entity.type
_entity.pdbx_description
1 polymer ?
#
loop_
_entity_poly.entity_id
_entity_poly.type
_entity_poly.pdbx_seq_one_letter_code
_entity_poly.pdbx_strand_id
1 'polypeptide(L)'
;MKKNKNVRQDNLSAVNTGSKRVYKMYKAKKNWVVAPVLLATVLGTIGTAPISVLAQTTDATTTVAVVKTLEAAKEDSLKKLDSLVESMTATQMDTAKKAINAATSNEAVYNALKTNGYNVVVNNAVVNFESTTVANANKELAKLTNISTDSYMNNNMTSVQTVKNAQQTFVNETTVTDTTDNFKTTQAKFNTVLAAQNEVVAQNTKNAQTMNAQNANVATKKQAAVATVNGLTYLSQTRKDAYNAQINAVIASDAGWATTIDNLTNQAIQEDVTAAKAVVEAKLASADGQLLSTEKQAQFTASLNQATTTAQVQKIDAEVTKAIAEAKAAHDKAQFEQNKKALIGAINNDTTITDTKVKTDLIAKANSATTQAELDKVNAEYQAAINNAINEKKDIEQVRAEGLATVKALPNITELSRGNYIYAIENASSKSAINTYVAQAQAENNAALATARTAAIAEVNGYTHLSAAEKTAFTNAINKEMTVTGVQAQAKAAKDKDAANYLATTKAEAVKTVNKLEYLDNTEMYVNQINAATSVDAVNSIVDTAAAENLKMGLETTDLNQAKKVGLATVDTYMYLTPSEKEAAVKEINAAKSVDGVKKVLANAETTNAANKQAADAAKVLADAKAAAMKTINGLSSLTEAQKADYNSKVAAADTQAKIDKVVSDAQAADAKIKAEAQALKEAKEMTIANVTKLPYLTNQQKTDYVAQILAANSMKQVEEISLAAKQQNLSQTTNPKEYYANAVDIINNELTALNAEQQKGYVQELGTATSPKSIESMKATVAKATAQNAKQFDEQLIKEIDKMIAAGNLEVAKENADLLKVEANKTAYTAKIDAAIALRTAKEEARNELTQAAYLTPAEKKAFVKQINDAKTMDELNKVKEAYTAKAPATAVPLYRAYNKNNGEHLYTASKAEYDHVVSLGWTAEGTAWNAASKGKPVYRLYNPNSGEHFYTTNETEYNQVASHGWNKEGVVFYSAEDKAVNVYRVFNPNAKDAGSHLYTVHSDEVNGLVKLGWKAEGIAFFGMK
;
A
#
# COMPACT_ATOMS: atom_id res chain seq x y z
N MET A 1 14.49 13.56 73.31
CA MET A 1 13.66 14.08 74.43
C MET A 1 12.20 13.77 74.10
N LYS A 2 11.30 13.31 74.98
CA LYS A 2 11.40 12.72 76.34
C LYS A 2 10.56 11.40 76.34
N LYS A 3 10.88 10.49 77.25
CA LYS A 3 10.34 9.11 77.36
C LYS A 3 8.85 9.06 77.73
N ASN A 4 8.11 8.06 77.23
CA ASN A 4 7.48 6.94 77.97
C ASN A 4 6.36 6.31 77.12
N LYS A 5 6.28 4.99 76.87
CA LYS A 5 6.18 3.80 77.75
C LYS A 5 4.77 3.51 78.27
N ASN A 6 4.32 2.27 77.98
CA ASN A 6 3.56 1.36 78.86
C ASN A 6 2.06 1.73 79.13
N VAL A 7 1.11 0.82 79.40
CA VAL A 7 1.01 -0.67 79.53
C VAL A 7 -0.52 -1.00 79.48
N ARG A 8 -1.05 -1.98 78.71
CA ARG A 8 -1.11 -3.47 78.85
C ARG A 8 -2.24 -3.99 79.79
N GLN A 9 -2.97 -5.04 79.34
CA GLN A 9 -3.71 -6.09 80.11
C GLN A 9 -4.97 -5.69 80.91
N ASP A 10 -5.90 -6.60 81.30
CA ASP A 10 -6.37 -7.90 80.77
C ASP A 10 -7.69 -8.27 81.50
N ASN A 11 -8.39 -9.30 80.99
CA ASN A 11 -9.29 -10.26 81.68
C ASN A 11 -9.42 -10.20 83.22
N LEU A 12 -10.63 -10.44 83.76
CA LEU A 12 -10.97 -11.74 84.40
C LEU A 12 -12.38 -11.80 85.02
N SER A 13 -12.81 -13.03 85.29
CA SER A 13 -14.10 -13.45 85.83
C SER A 13 -14.20 -13.44 87.37
N ALA A 14 -15.38 -13.04 87.86
CA ALA A 14 -16.16 -13.67 88.96
C ALA A 14 -15.66 -13.73 90.44
N VAL A 15 -16.67 -13.72 91.33
CA VAL A 15 -16.72 -14.23 92.73
C VAL A 15 -16.22 -13.34 93.90
N ASN A 16 -17.20 -12.95 94.73
CA ASN A 16 -17.23 -12.74 96.20
C ASN A 16 -16.41 -11.68 96.98
N THR A 17 -17.15 -11.08 97.93
CA THR A 17 -16.80 -10.69 99.33
C THR A 17 -15.47 -9.98 99.61
N GLY A 18 -15.54 -8.70 100.00
CA GLY A 18 -14.37 -7.93 100.44
C GLY A 18 -14.07 -7.97 101.95
N SER A 19 -12.93 -7.39 102.37
CA SER A 19 -12.74 -6.80 103.71
C SER A 19 -11.41 -6.02 103.89
N LYS A 20 -11.56 -4.79 104.40
CA LYS A 20 -10.72 -4.08 105.40
C LYS A 20 -9.26 -3.66 105.12
N ARG A 21 -9.01 -2.37 105.41
CA ARG A 21 -8.07 -1.93 106.46
C ARG A 21 -8.79 -0.93 107.39
N VAL A 22 -9.14 -1.33 108.64
CA VAL A 22 -8.59 -0.90 109.95
C VAL A 22 -8.50 0.63 110.11
N TYR A 23 -9.09 1.31 111.11
CA TYR A 23 -9.52 0.95 112.47
C TYR A 23 -11.03 1.24 112.69
N LYS A 24 -11.69 1.10 113.86
CA LYS A 24 -11.25 0.74 115.24
C LYS A 24 -12.23 -0.27 115.91
N MET A 25 -12.79 0.05 117.08
CA MET A 25 -13.71 -0.76 117.92
C MET A 25 -14.81 0.18 118.49
N TYR A 26 -16.03 -0.25 118.87
CA TYR A 26 -16.36 -1.45 119.66
C TYR A 26 -17.57 -2.28 119.19
N LYS A 27 -17.53 -3.57 119.58
CA LYS A 27 -18.68 -4.45 119.75
C LYS A 27 -18.82 -4.72 121.25
N ALA A 28 -20.03 -4.63 121.80
CA ALA A 28 -20.32 -5.17 123.13
C ALA A 28 -21.76 -5.71 123.21
N LYS A 29 -21.88 -7.04 123.37
CA LYS A 29 -23.04 -7.76 123.93
C LYS A 29 -24.43 -7.39 123.35
N LYS A 30 -24.79 -8.02 122.21
CA LYS A 30 -26.17 -8.19 121.68
C LYS A 30 -27.04 -6.89 121.71
N ASN A 31 -27.11 -6.19 120.56
CA ASN A 31 -27.74 -4.87 120.30
C ASN A 31 -26.83 -3.65 120.63
N TRP A 32 -27.44 -2.46 120.85
CA TRP A 32 -26.87 -1.11 121.18
C TRP A 32 -26.45 -0.25 119.96
N VAL A 33 -26.83 1.04 119.76
CA VAL A 33 -27.43 2.15 120.59
C VAL A 33 -26.47 2.85 121.58
N VAL A 34 -26.75 4.13 121.92
CA VAL A 34 -26.15 4.99 123.02
C VAL A 34 -24.86 5.72 122.56
N ALA A 35 -24.49 6.98 122.91
CA ALA A 35 -24.82 8.00 123.94
C ALA A 35 -24.27 9.41 123.49
N PRO A 36 -24.16 10.47 124.34
CA PRO A 36 -24.84 10.87 125.60
C PRO A 36 -25.37 12.35 125.50
N VAL A 37 -25.88 13.10 126.50
CA VAL A 37 -25.69 13.17 127.97
C VAL A 37 -26.97 13.71 128.68
N LEU A 38 -27.50 12.95 129.66
CA LEU A 38 -28.28 13.30 130.90
C LEU A 38 -29.45 14.32 130.81
N LEU A 39 -30.59 14.20 131.51
CA LEU A 39 -31.09 13.41 132.68
C LEU A 39 -32.64 13.25 132.46
N ALA A 40 -33.48 12.44 133.13
CA ALA A 40 -33.40 11.63 134.36
C ALA A 40 -34.39 10.42 134.37
N THR A 41 -34.28 9.60 135.41
CA THR A 41 -35.26 8.76 136.19
C THR A 41 -36.76 8.61 135.78
N VAL A 42 -37.49 7.49 135.98
CA VAL A 42 -37.22 6.11 136.52
C VAL A 42 -38.44 5.16 136.23
N LEU A 43 -38.23 3.83 136.26
CA LEU A 43 -39.11 2.61 136.46
C LEU A 43 -40.66 2.76 136.64
N GLY A 44 -41.55 1.78 136.41
CA GLY A 44 -41.49 0.37 135.97
C GLY A 44 -42.76 -0.44 136.40
N THR A 45 -42.97 -1.64 135.81
CA THR A 45 -43.69 -2.84 136.37
C THR A 45 -45.14 -2.85 136.94
N ILE A 46 -45.92 -3.87 136.51
CA ILE A 46 -46.95 -4.68 137.25
C ILE A 46 -48.36 -4.08 137.56
N GLY A 47 -49.40 -4.76 137.04
CA GLY A 47 -50.43 -5.41 137.88
C GLY A 47 -51.74 -4.70 138.30
N THR A 48 -52.83 -5.47 138.20
CA THR A 48 -54.08 -5.44 139.02
C THR A 48 -54.94 -4.17 139.12
N ALA A 49 -56.23 -4.30 138.74
CA ALA A 49 -57.31 -3.61 139.44
C ALA A 49 -57.51 -4.24 140.83
N PRO A 50 -57.64 -3.44 141.89
CA PRO A 50 -58.94 -3.27 142.58
C PRO A 50 -59.24 -1.77 142.88
N ILE A 51 -60.50 -1.28 142.94
CA ILE A 51 -61.45 -1.36 144.08
C ILE A 51 -60.84 -0.75 145.37
N SER A 52 -61.42 0.25 146.05
CA SER A 52 -62.60 1.11 145.81
C SER A 52 -62.73 2.15 146.97
N VAL A 53 -63.85 2.92 146.99
CA VAL A 53 -64.59 3.30 148.23
C VAL A 53 -63.92 4.26 149.22
N LEU A 54 -64.41 5.51 149.28
CA LEU A 54 -65.30 6.10 150.32
C LEU A 54 -65.65 7.54 149.86
N ALA A 55 -66.91 7.93 149.59
CA ALA A 55 -68.04 8.12 150.52
C ALA A 55 -67.75 9.31 151.48
N GLN A 56 -68.48 10.43 151.48
CA GLN A 56 -69.81 10.72 152.06
C GLN A 56 -69.94 12.28 152.01
N THR A 57 -71.05 13.02 152.20
CA THR A 57 -72.51 12.83 152.37
C THR A 57 -73.14 14.24 152.31
N THR A 58 -74.46 14.34 152.05
CA THR A 58 -75.35 15.48 152.44
C THR A 58 -75.00 16.89 151.87
N ASP A 59 -75.91 17.83 151.66
CA ASP A 59 -77.36 17.85 151.86
C ASP A 59 -78.00 18.81 150.83
N ALA A 60 -79.32 18.98 150.86
CA ALA A 60 -80.00 20.01 150.08
C ALA A 60 -79.55 21.44 150.46
N THR A 61 -79.46 22.36 149.49
CA THR A 61 -79.72 23.79 149.76
C THR A 61 -80.07 24.59 148.50
N THR A 62 -81.22 25.26 148.57
CA THR A 62 -81.71 26.25 147.62
C THR A 62 -80.74 27.42 147.47
N THR A 63 -80.40 27.84 146.25
CA THR A 63 -79.81 29.17 146.00
C THR A 63 -80.36 29.79 144.72
N VAL A 64 -80.92 30.99 144.86
CA VAL A 64 -81.47 31.79 143.76
C VAL A 64 -80.34 32.46 142.98
N ALA A 65 -80.22 32.17 141.68
CA ALA A 65 -79.33 32.90 140.80
C ALA A 65 -79.94 34.26 140.44
N VAL A 66 -79.33 35.34 140.95
CA VAL A 66 -79.77 36.72 140.74
C VAL A 66 -79.50 37.13 139.28
N VAL A 67 -80.55 37.56 138.58
CA VAL A 67 -80.48 38.04 137.19
C VAL A 67 -79.57 39.27 137.10
N LYS A 68 -78.54 39.23 136.24
CA LYS A 68 -77.76 40.41 135.87
C LYS A 68 -78.67 41.46 135.22
N THR A 69 -78.55 42.71 135.66
CA THR A 69 -79.26 43.85 135.04
C THR A 69 -78.82 44.05 133.58
N LEU A 70 -79.74 44.57 132.75
CA LEU A 70 -79.55 44.72 131.31
C LEU A 70 -78.26 45.45 130.91
N GLU A 71 -77.90 46.49 131.65
CA GLU A 71 -76.68 47.27 131.36
C GLU A 71 -75.39 46.47 131.61
N ALA A 72 -75.36 45.55 132.59
CA ALA A 72 -74.23 44.65 132.80
C ALA A 72 -74.08 43.62 131.66
N ALA A 73 -75.18 43.23 131.00
CA ALA A 73 -75.14 42.35 129.83
C ALA A 73 -74.63 43.08 128.57
N LYS A 74 -75.02 44.36 128.40
CA LYS A 74 -74.51 45.23 127.32
C LYS A 74 -73.01 45.46 127.46
N GLU A 75 -72.54 45.83 128.65
CA GLU A 75 -71.12 46.13 128.88
C GLU A 75 -70.20 44.92 128.62
N ASP A 76 -70.60 43.72 129.06
CA ASP A 76 -69.91 42.47 128.76
C ASP A 76 -69.85 42.18 127.26
N SER A 77 -70.96 42.36 126.55
CA SER A 77 -71.05 42.11 125.10
C SER A 77 -70.28 43.13 124.27
N LEU A 78 -70.20 44.40 124.71
CA LEU A 78 -69.36 45.41 124.09
C LEU A 78 -67.87 45.10 124.27
N LYS A 79 -67.43 44.65 125.45
CA LYS A 79 -66.03 44.23 125.69
C LYS A 79 -65.65 43.02 124.84
N LYS A 80 -66.56 42.05 124.70
CA LYS A 80 -66.39 40.91 123.80
C LYS A 80 -66.27 41.34 122.34
N LEU A 81 -67.13 42.27 121.90
CA LEU A 81 -67.07 42.86 120.55
C LEU A 81 -65.77 43.63 120.29
N ASP A 82 -65.30 44.43 121.25
CA ASP A 82 -64.04 45.18 121.13
C ASP A 82 -62.82 44.24 120.98
N SER A 83 -62.89 43.01 121.48
CA SER A 83 -61.85 42.00 121.25
C SER A 83 -61.74 41.50 119.79
N LEU A 84 -62.62 41.96 118.89
CA LEU A 84 -62.64 41.60 117.47
C LEU A 84 -62.05 42.67 116.55
N VAL A 85 -61.50 43.76 117.09
CA VAL A 85 -61.21 44.99 116.33
C VAL A 85 -60.32 44.81 115.09
N GLU A 86 -59.40 43.84 115.11
CA GLU A 86 -58.50 43.54 113.98
C GLU A 86 -59.16 42.72 112.85
N SER A 87 -60.35 42.19 113.10
CA SER A 87 -61.03 41.20 112.26
C SER A 87 -62.35 41.69 111.64
N MET A 88 -62.71 42.94 111.94
CA MET A 88 -63.86 43.67 111.42
C MET A 88 -63.44 45.06 110.98
N THR A 89 -64.15 45.65 110.02
CA THR A 89 -63.97 47.07 109.69
C THR A 89 -64.57 47.99 110.76
N ALA A 90 -64.10 49.24 110.85
CA ALA A 90 -64.65 50.23 111.77
C ALA A 90 -66.19 50.42 111.64
N THR A 91 -66.72 50.37 110.42
CA THR A 91 -68.17 50.46 110.15
C THR A 91 -68.94 49.24 110.66
N GLN A 92 -68.38 48.03 110.49
CA GLN A 92 -68.98 46.80 111.02
C GLN A 92 -68.95 46.80 112.56
N MET A 93 -67.85 47.27 113.16
CA MET A 93 -67.66 47.43 114.60
C MET A 93 -68.70 48.38 115.21
N ASP A 94 -68.87 49.57 114.62
CA ASP A 94 -69.86 50.57 115.03
C ASP A 94 -71.30 50.05 114.89
N THR A 95 -71.61 49.36 113.79
CA THR A 95 -72.92 48.72 113.57
C THR A 95 -73.25 47.72 114.67
N ALA A 96 -72.30 46.86 115.04
CA ALA A 96 -72.48 45.88 116.11
C ALA A 96 -72.61 46.52 117.50
N LYS A 97 -71.82 47.57 117.80
CA LYS A 97 -71.93 48.35 119.06
C LYS A 97 -73.29 49.01 119.20
N LYS A 98 -73.83 49.59 118.13
CA LYS A 98 -75.17 50.19 118.08
C LYS A 98 -76.25 49.14 118.35
N ALA A 99 -76.18 47.98 117.70
CA ALA A 99 -77.13 46.89 117.88
C ALA A 99 -77.15 46.34 119.32
N ILE A 100 -75.98 46.20 119.96
CA ILE A 100 -75.87 45.79 121.38
C ILE A 100 -76.47 46.85 122.32
N ASN A 101 -76.11 48.13 122.14
CA ASN A 101 -76.60 49.20 123.02
C ASN A 101 -78.12 49.43 122.93
N ALA A 102 -78.70 49.28 121.73
CA ALA A 102 -80.12 49.44 121.48
C ALA A 102 -80.98 48.26 121.97
N ALA A 103 -80.38 47.12 122.32
CA ALA A 103 -81.12 45.94 122.75
C ALA A 103 -81.81 46.15 124.11
N THR A 104 -83.07 45.71 124.18
CA THR A 104 -83.97 45.91 125.34
C THR A 104 -84.07 44.69 126.26
N SER A 105 -83.41 43.58 125.92
CA SER A 105 -83.30 42.36 126.74
C SER A 105 -81.92 41.73 126.62
N ASN A 106 -81.51 40.94 127.61
CA ASN A 106 -80.21 40.25 127.61
C ASN A 106 -80.07 39.32 126.39
N GLU A 107 -81.12 38.62 126.00
CA GLU A 107 -81.10 37.74 124.83
C GLU A 107 -80.92 38.52 123.51
N ALA A 108 -81.54 39.69 123.37
CA ALA A 108 -81.35 40.56 122.21
C ALA A 108 -79.91 41.12 122.14
N VAL A 109 -79.30 41.44 123.29
CA VAL A 109 -77.89 41.86 123.40
C VAL A 109 -76.95 40.78 122.85
N TYR A 110 -77.11 39.53 123.29
CA TYR A 110 -76.22 38.43 122.89
C TYR A 110 -76.41 38.02 121.43
N ASN A 111 -77.65 38.02 120.92
CA ASN A 111 -77.92 37.78 119.51
C ASN A 111 -77.36 38.89 118.60
N ALA A 112 -77.34 40.15 119.06
CA ALA A 112 -76.71 41.24 118.34
C ALA A 112 -75.18 41.06 118.23
N LEU A 113 -74.51 40.61 119.31
CA LEU A 113 -73.08 40.27 119.32
C LEU A 113 -72.77 39.10 118.36
N LYS A 114 -73.53 38.01 118.42
CA LYS A 114 -73.37 36.86 117.51
C LYS A 114 -73.50 37.27 116.05
N THR A 115 -74.56 38.00 115.72
CA THR A 115 -74.93 38.30 114.33
C THR A 115 -74.04 39.36 113.70
N ASN A 116 -73.80 40.46 114.41
CA ASN A 116 -73.12 41.63 113.84
C ASN A 116 -71.62 41.68 114.18
N GLY A 117 -71.18 40.98 115.22
CA GLY A 117 -69.77 40.80 115.54
C GLY A 117 -69.22 39.49 114.98
N TYR A 118 -69.51 38.40 115.68
CA TYR A 118 -68.88 37.10 115.48
C TYR A 118 -69.05 36.51 114.06
N ASN A 119 -70.24 36.57 113.46
CA ASN A 119 -70.46 36.09 112.09
C ASN A 119 -69.71 36.93 111.04
N VAL A 120 -69.60 38.24 111.24
CA VAL A 120 -68.98 39.16 110.28
C VAL A 120 -67.48 38.86 110.11
N VAL A 121 -66.79 38.52 111.20
CA VAL A 121 -65.38 38.11 111.19
C VAL A 121 -65.14 36.93 110.26
N VAL A 122 -65.94 35.87 110.41
CA VAL A 122 -65.82 34.66 109.59
C VAL A 122 -66.20 34.95 108.13
N ASN A 123 -67.22 35.76 107.88
CA ASN A 123 -67.59 36.20 106.53
C ASN A 123 -66.43 36.92 105.82
N ASN A 124 -65.77 37.88 106.50
CA ASN A 124 -64.62 38.60 105.95
C ASN A 124 -63.48 37.63 105.57
N ALA A 125 -63.21 36.61 106.40
CA ALA A 125 -62.18 35.62 106.14
C ALA A 125 -62.48 34.72 104.92
N VAL A 126 -63.75 34.31 104.72
CA VAL A 126 -64.17 33.56 103.51
C VAL A 126 -64.01 34.40 102.24
N VAL A 127 -64.45 35.66 102.27
CA VAL A 127 -64.36 36.56 101.10
C VAL A 127 -62.90 36.77 100.67
N ASN A 128 -61.99 36.95 101.63
CA ASN A 128 -60.56 37.11 101.34
C ASN A 128 -59.94 35.83 100.74
N PHE A 129 -60.36 34.63 101.18
CA PHE A 129 -59.88 33.37 100.62
C PHE A 129 -60.25 33.20 99.14
N GLU A 130 -61.52 33.49 98.81
CA GLU A 130 -62.06 33.35 97.45
C GLU A 130 -61.49 34.42 96.50
N SER A 131 -61.55 35.69 96.91
CA SER A 131 -61.14 36.82 96.06
C SER A 131 -59.62 37.01 95.94
N THR A 132 -58.83 36.49 96.89
CA THR A 132 -57.37 36.70 96.92
C THR A 132 -56.59 35.40 96.72
N THR A 133 -56.72 34.39 97.59
CA THR A 133 -55.89 33.17 97.50
C THR A 133 -56.18 32.38 96.23
N VAL A 134 -57.45 32.04 95.99
CA VAL A 134 -57.85 31.18 94.86
C VAL A 134 -57.74 31.89 93.52
N ALA A 135 -58.12 33.17 93.45
CA ALA A 135 -57.99 33.98 92.24
C ALA A 135 -56.53 34.08 91.77
N ASN A 136 -55.58 34.32 92.69
CA ASN A 136 -54.15 34.39 92.34
C ASN A 136 -53.59 33.02 91.90
N ALA A 137 -53.96 31.94 92.59
CA ALA A 137 -53.55 30.58 92.21
C ALA A 137 -53.99 30.21 90.77
N ASN A 138 -55.26 30.47 90.43
CA ASN A 138 -55.79 30.21 89.09
C ASN A 138 -55.13 31.10 88.01
N LYS A 139 -54.74 32.34 88.36
CA LYS A 139 -53.99 33.23 87.45
C LYS A 139 -52.58 32.73 87.17
N GLU A 140 -51.91 32.07 88.13
CA GLU A 140 -50.61 31.43 87.89
C GLU A 140 -50.75 30.13 87.09
N LEU A 141 -51.82 29.36 87.29
CA LEU A 141 -52.14 28.18 86.47
C LEU A 141 -52.34 28.54 85.00
N ALA A 142 -53.08 29.62 84.69
CA ALA A 142 -53.37 30.04 83.31
C ALA A 142 -52.12 30.40 82.46
N LYS A 143 -50.93 30.53 83.07
CA LYS A 143 -49.65 30.78 82.37
C LYS A 143 -48.95 29.50 81.89
N LEU A 144 -49.43 28.33 82.27
CA LEU A 144 -48.79 27.05 81.97
C LEU A 144 -49.26 26.53 80.60
N THR A 145 -48.34 26.38 79.65
CA THR A 145 -48.63 26.10 78.24
C THR A 145 -48.50 24.63 77.82
N ASN A 146 -47.87 23.80 78.66
CA ASN A 146 -47.46 22.43 78.31
C ASN A 146 -48.31 21.36 79.00
N ILE A 147 -49.36 21.76 79.72
CA ILE A 147 -50.38 20.91 80.36
C ILE A 147 -51.75 21.59 80.23
N SER A 148 -52.85 20.83 80.29
CA SER A 148 -54.16 21.39 80.65
C SER A 148 -54.17 21.70 82.15
N THR A 149 -54.71 22.86 82.51
CA THR A 149 -54.83 23.30 83.92
C THR A 149 -56.24 23.22 84.48
N ASP A 150 -57.21 22.77 83.68
CA ASP A 150 -58.65 22.78 84.00
C ASP A 150 -58.97 21.99 85.27
N SER A 151 -58.38 20.80 85.41
CA SER A 151 -58.51 19.95 86.60
C SER A 151 -58.00 20.64 87.87
N TYR A 152 -56.86 21.34 87.78
CA TYR A 152 -56.28 22.06 88.93
C TYR A 152 -57.12 23.28 89.33
N MET A 153 -57.68 24.02 88.36
CA MET A 153 -58.58 25.15 88.62
C MET A 153 -59.90 24.69 89.26
N ASN A 154 -60.46 23.56 88.80
CA ASN A 154 -61.66 22.96 89.39
C ASN A 154 -61.42 22.53 90.85
N ASN A 155 -60.28 21.91 91.14
CA ASN A 155 -59.93 21.52 92.52
C ASN A 155 -59.82 22.73 93.46
N ASN A 156 -59.27 23.86 92.98
CA ASN A 156 -59.21 25.10 93.75
C ASN A 156 -60.61 25.69 94.04
N MET A 157 -61.57 25.56 93.11
CA MET A 157 -62.97 25.94 93.35
C MET A 157 -63.68 25.04 94.37
N THR A 158 -63.37 23.74 94.40
CA THR A 158 -63.87 22.83 95.46
C THR A 158 -63.42 23.29 96.85
N SER A 159 -62.18 23.77 96.99
CA SER A 159 -61.68 24.32 98.26
C SER A 159 -62.47 25.56 98.74
N VAL A 160 -62.93 26.43 97.83
CA VAL A 160 -63.81 27.57 98.18
C VAL A 160 -65.11 27.08 98.81
N GLN A 161 -65.75 26.06 98.23
CA GLN A 161 -67.00 25.52 98.75
C GLN A 161 -66.82 24.88 100.14
N THR A 162 -65.71 24.17 100.36
CA THR A 162 -65.37 23.61 101.69
C THR A 162 -65.27 24.69 102.76
N VAL A 163 -64.66 25.83 102.45
CA VAL A 163 -64.54 26.98 103.37
C VAL A 163 -65.90 27.63 103.63
N LYS A 164 -66.74 27.83 102.60
CA LYS A 164 -68.13 28.34 102.75
C LYS A 164 -69.01 27.44 103.62
N ASN A 165 -68.86 26.12 103.49
CA ASN A 165 -69.58 25.16 104.34
C ASN A 165 -69.15 25.29 105.83
N ALA A 166 -67.86 25.45 106.10
CA ALA A 166 -67.36 25.64 107.47
C ALA A 166 -67.86 26.96 108.11
N GLN A 167 -68.00 28.02 107.33
CA GLN A 167 -68.64 29.28 107.74
C GLN A 167 -70.10 29.04 108.18
N GLN A 168 -70.88 28.26 107.43
CA GLN A 168 -72.27 27.95 107.80
C GLN A 168 -72.35 27.16 109.11
N THR A 169 -71.46 26.18 109.31
CA THR A 169 -71.35 25.43 110.59
C THR A 169 -71.04 26.37 111.76
N PHE A 170 -70.10 27.30 111.57
CA PHE A 170 -69.73 28.29 112.58
C PHE A 170 -70.93 29.18 112.98
N VAL A 171 -71.72 29.66 112.01
CA VAL A 171 -72.93 30.49 112.26
C VAL A 171 -73.95 29.71 113.11
N ASN A 172 -74.09 28.41 112.87
CA ASN A 172 -75.03 27.55 113.58
C ASN A 172 -74.57 27.23 115.01
N GLU A 173 -73.31 26.80 115.19
CA GLU A 173 -72.76 26.32 116.47
C GLU A 173 -72.41 27.45 117.46
N THR A 174 -72.21 28.69 117.01
CA THR A 174 -71.84 29.79 117.90
C THR A 174 -73.02 30.16 118.81
N THR A 175 -72.83 30.09 120.13
CA THR A 175 -73.84 30.44 121.15
C THR A 175 -73.28 31.48 122.11
N VAL A 176 -74.13 32.46 122.42
CA VAL A 176 -73.81 33.59 123.28
C VAL A 176 -75.00 33.80 124.23
N THR A 177 -74.75 33.70 125.53
CA THR A 177 -75.69 33.95 126.62
C THR A 177 -74.97 34.65 127.77
N ASP A 178 -75.67 34.88 128.89
CA ASP A 178 -75.12 35.47 130.12
C ASP A 178 -74.11 34.58 130.86
N THR A 179 -74.15 33.29 130.54
CA THR A 179 -73.46 32.18 131.21
C THR A 179 -72.53 31.41 130.28
N THR A 180 -72.69 31.51 128.96
CA THR A 180 -71.88 30.79 127.95
C THR A 180 -71.53 31.70 126.77
N ASP A 181 -70.27 31.74 126.37
CA ASP A 181 -69.83 32.31 125.08
C ASP A 181 -68.75 31.39 124.49
N ASN A 182 -69.05 30.78 123.34
CA ASN A 182 -68.17 29.78 122.71
C ASN A 182 -67.41 30.29 121.47
N PHE A 183 -67.52 31.58 121.14
CA PHE A 183 -67.05 32.13 119.85
C PHE A 183 -65.61 31.77 119.49
N LYS A 184 -64.66 31.97 120.40
CA LYS A 184 -63.23 31.69 120.11
C LYS A 184 -63.01 30.21 119.79
N THR A 185 -63.78 29.32 120.42
CA THR A 185 -63.72 27.87 120.20
C THR A 185 -64.30 27.48 118.84
N THR A 186 -65.43 28.06 118.41
CA THR A 186 -66.01 27.79 117.09
C THR A 186 -65.19 28.47 115.97
N GLN A 187 -64.68 29.67 116.20
CA GLN A 187 -63.84 30.42 115.26
C GLN A 187 -62.51 29.68 115.00
N ALA A 188 -61.89 29.10 116.02
CA ALA A 188 -60.68 28.28 115.86
C ALA A 188 -60.91 27.07 114.95
N LYS A 189 -62.08 26.40 115.05
CA LYS A 189 -62.45 25.31 114.13
C LYS A 189 -62.54 25.80 112.68
N PHE A 190 -63.22 26.92 112.44
CA PHE A 190 -63.32 27.52 111.09
C PHE A 190 -61.94 27.89 110.53
N ASN A 191 -61.12 28.59 111.32
CA ASN A 191 -59.77 29.01 110.92
C ASN A 191 -58.87 27.79 110.61
N THR A 192 -59.06 26.66 111.29
CA THR A 192 -58.36 25.41 110.99
C THR A 192 -58.71 24.88 109.59
N VAL A 193 -60.00 24.88 109.22
CA VAL A 193 -60.44 24.47 107.86
C VAL A 193 -59.91 25.45 106.81
N LEU A 194 -59.99 26.75 107.06
CA LEU A 194 -59.48 27.78 106.15
C LEU A 194 -57.96 27.64 105.93
N ALA A 195 -57.17 27.44 106.99
CA ALA A 195 -55.72 27.22 106.89
C ALA A 195 -55.40 25.99 106.02
N ALA A 196 -56.05 24.85 106.27
CA ALA A 196 -55.85 23.64 105.49
C ALA A 196 -56.20 23.82 103.99
N GLN A 197 -57.25 24.57 103.66
CA GLN A 197 -57.63 24.81 102.27
C GLN A 197 -56.71 25.83 101.55
N ASN A 198 -56.05 26.76 102.28
CA ASN A 198 -54.97 27.57 101.69
C ASN A 198 -53.78 26.70 101.23
N GLU A 199 -53.40 25.69 102.01
CA GLU A 199 -52.30 24.77 101.63
C GLU A 199 -52.66 23.91 100.41
N VAL A 200 -53.90 23.40 100.32
CA VAL A 200 -54.37 22.61 99.17
C VAL A 200 -54.27 23.40 97.86
N VAL A 201 -54.73 24.66 97.85
CA VAL A 201 -54.69 25.55 96.67
C VAL A 201 -53.24 25.86 96.25
N ALA A 202 -52.35 26.10 97.21
CA ALA A 202 -50.93 26.29 96.95
C ALA A 202 -50.27 25.03 96.35
N GLN A 203 -50.59 23.85 96.89
CA GLN A 203 -50.02 22.58 96.43
C GLN A 203 -50.53 22.18 95.03
N ASN A 204 -51.81 22.43 94.71
CA ASN A 204 -52.35 22.24 93.35
C ASN A 204 -51.56 23.05 92.31
N THR A 205 -51.31 24.32 92.61
CA THR A 205 -50.55 25.23 91.73
C THR A 205 -49.12 24.74 91.51
N LYS A 206 -48.44 24.32 92.58
CA LYS A 206 -47.07 23.77 92.54
C LYS A 206 -46.98 22.44 91.77
N ASN A 207 -47.99 21.57 91.90
CA ASN A 207 -48.06 20.30 91.17
C ASN A 207 -48.18 20.54 89.66
N ALA A 208 -49.06 21.45 89.25
CA ALA A 208 -49.22 21.85 87.85
C ALA A 208 -47.93 22.46 87.27
N GLN A 209 -47.29 23.39 87.98
CA GLN A 209 -46.02 23.99 87.57
C GLN A 209 -44.92 22.93 87.36
N THR A 210 -44.84 21.93 88.23
CA THR A 210 -43.87 20.82 88.13
C THR A 210 -44.11 19.97 86.88
N MET A 211 -45.37 19.58 86.63
CA MET A 211 -45.75 18.79 85.45
C MET A 211 -45.50 19.56 84.14
N ASN A 212 -45.78 20.86 84.12
CA ASN A 212 -45.53 21.75 82.98
C ASN A 212 -44.04 21.80 82.57
N ALA A 213 -43.13 21.79 83.55
CA ALA A 213 -41.68 21.76 83.30
C ALA A 213 -41.21 20.38 82.81
N GLN A 214 -41.79 19.29 83.31
CA GLN A 214 -41.48 17.94 82.84
C GLN A 214 -41.91 17.73 81.38
N ASN A 215 -43.13 18.12 81.01
CA ASN A 215 -43.62 18.03 79.63
C ASN A 215 -42.76 18.81 78.62
N ALA A 216 -42.25 19.98 79.00
CA ALA A 216 -41.34 20.79 78.17
C ALA A 216 -40.07 20.01 77.80
N ASN A 217 -39.42 19.39 78.79
CA ASN A 217 -38.17 18.65 78.59
C ASN A 217 -38.36 17.42 77.68
N VAL A 218 -39.51 16.74 77.76
CA VAL A 218 -39.85 15.64 76.85
C VAL A 218 -39.95 16.13 75.41
N ALA A 219 -40.66 17.23 75.17
CA ALA A 219 -40.84 17.79 73.83
C ALA A 219 -39.50 18.16 73.18
N THR A 220 -38.59 18.82 73.90
CA THR A 220 -37.26 19.17 73.40
C THR A 220 -36.41 17.94 73.07
N LYS A 221 -36.40 16.90 73.92
CA LYS A 221 -35.61 15.69 73.67
C LYS A 221 -36.16 14.86 72.50
N LYS A 222 -37.49 14.78 72.33
CA LYS A 222 -38.11 14.20 71.14
C LYS A 222 -37.66 14.90 69.86
N GLN A 223 -37.70 16.23 69.83
CA GLN A 223 -37.34 17.01 68.65
C GLN A 223 -35.88 16.75 68.22
N ALA A 224 -34.94 16.70 69.17
CA ALA A 224 -33.55 16.38 68.90
C ALA A 224 -33.35 14.93 68.41
N ALA A 225 -34.06 13.97 68.99
CA ALA A 225 -34.01 12.57 68.59
C ALA A 225 -34.58 12.35 67.18
N VAL A 226 -35.76 12.93 66.87
CA VAL A 226 -36.38 12.90 65.53
C VAL A 226 -35.48 13.56 64.48
N ALA A 227 -34.83 14.69 64.80
CA ALA A 227 -33.86 15.32 63.91
C ALA A 227 -32.65 14.40 63.64
N THR A 228 -32.17 13.68 64.66
CA THR A 228 -31.08 12.71 64.54
C THR A 228 -31.48 11.53 63.63
N VAL A 229 -32.64 10.92 63.87
CA VAL A 229 -33.17 9.81 63.07
C VAL A 229 -33.39 10.22 61.60
N ASN A 230 -33.92 11.42 61.36
CA ASN A 230 -34.12 11.92 60.00
C ASN A 230 -32.80 12.16 59.24
N GLY A 231 -31.73 12.54 59.96
CA GLY A 231 -30.39 12.74 59.41
C GLY A 231 -29.60 11.46 59.07
N LEU A 232 -30.10 10.28 59.42
CA LEU A 232 -29.48 9.00 59.07
C LEU A 232 -29.53 8.77 57.54
N THR A 233 -28.43 8.31 56.93
CA THR A 233 -28.28 8.39 55.47
C THR A 233 -28.76 7.13 54.73
N TYR A 234 -28.63 5.96 55.34
CA TYR A 234 -28.86 4.64 54.77
C TYR A 234 -30.13 3.96 55.33
N LEU A 235 -30.61 4.40 56.50
CA LEU A 235 -31.90 4.00 57.03
C LEU A 235 -33.04 4.48 56.11
N SER A 236 -33.92 3.56 55.69
CA SER A 236 -35.01 3.89 54.77
C SER A 236 -36.03 4.84 55.40
N GLN A 237 -36.71 5.65 54.58
CA GLN A 237 -37.69 6.62 55.07
C GLN A 237 -38.78 5.96 55.93
N THR A 238 -39.30 4.80 55.51
CA THR A 238 -40.28 4.02 56.28
C THR A 238 -39.77 3.61 57.67
N ARG A 239 -38.48 3.30 57.82
CA ARG A 239 -37.87 2.95 59.12
C ARG A 239 -37.62 4.19 59.97
N LYS A 240 -37.18 5.31 59.36
CA LYS A 240 -37.11 6.62 60.04
C LYS A 240 -38.48 7.01 60.61
N ASP A 241 -39.53 6.94 59.78
CA ASP A 241 -40.90 7.27 60.16
C ASP A 241 -41.39 6.37 61.31
N ALA A 242 -41.06 5.08 61.28
CA ALA A 242 -41.39 4.14 62.37
C ALA A 242 -40.67 4.47 63.69
N TYR A 243 -39.39 4.86 63.65
CA TYR A 243 -38.67 5.32 64.86
C TYR A 243 -39.17 6.68 65.36
N ASN A 244 -39.43 7.62 64.45
CA ASN A 244 -40.02 8.92 64.78
C ASN A 244 -41.39 8.76 65.44
N ALA A 245 -42.23 7.84 64.96
CA ALA A 245 -43.52 7.53 65.58
C ALA A 245 -43.35 6.99 67.01
N GLN A 246 -42.41 6.08 67.23
CA GLN A 246 -42.10 5.54 68.57
C GLN A 246 -41.55 6.61 69.52
N ILE A 247 -40.62 7.45 69.05
CA ILE A 247 -40.08 8.59 69.82
C ILE A 247 -41.20 9.57 70.17
N ASN A 248 -42.09 9.89 69.21
CA ASN A 248 -43.20 10.81 69.42
C ASN A 248 -44.30 10.26 70.34
N ALA A 249 -44.41 8.94 70.52
CA ALA A 249 -45.38 8.32 71.42
C ALA A 249 -45.02 8.45 72.92
N VAL A 250 -43.75 8.62 73.28
CA VAL A 250 -43.28 8.69 74.69
C VAL A 250 -43.88 9.88 75.44
N ILE A 251 -44.46 9.70 76.62
CA ILE A 251 -45.07 10.78 77.43
C ILE A 251 -44.32 11.01 78.75
N ALA A 252 -44.49 12.18 79.38
CA ALA A 252 -43.71 12.55 80.57
C ALA A 252 -44.03 11.72 81.82
N SER A 253 -45.20 11.07 81.86
CA SER A 253 -45.56 10.09 82.88
C SER A 253 -44.85 8.75 82.73
N ASP A 254 -44.16 8.49 81.61
CA ASP A 254 -43.43 7.25 81.40
C ASP A 254 -42.16 7.22 82.26
N ALA A 255 -42.05 6.21 83.12
CA ALA A 255 -40.88 6.02 83.95
C ALA A 255 -39.62 5.81 83.07
N GLY A 256 -38.65 6.72 83.18
CA GLY A 256 -37.41 6.66 82.40
C GLY A 256 -37.53 7.11 80.95
N TRP A 257 -38.56 7.88 80.58
CA TRP A 257 -38.82 8.41 79.22
C TRP A 257 -37.57 8.88 78.44
N ALA A 258 -36.62 9.54 79.12
CA ALA A 258 -35.41 10.06 78.51
C ALA A 258 -34.51 8.92 77.96
N THR A 259 -34.33 7.86 78.74
CA THR A 259 -33.59 6.65 78.37
C THR A 259 -34.28 5.91 77.23
N THR A 260 -35.62 5.88 77.21
CA THR A 260 -36.39 5.28 76.11
C THR A 260 -36.12 6.00 74.78
N ILE A 261 -36.13 7.33 74.77
CA ILE A 261 -35.81 8.13 73.57
C ILE A 261 -34.35 7.91 73.13
N ASP A 262 -33.39 7.87 74.06
CA ASP A 262 -31.98 7.61 73.74
C ASP A 262 -31.77 6.20 73.18
N ASN A 263 -32.44 5.18 73.73
CA ASN A 263 -32.39 3.81 73.22
C ASN A 263 -32.96 3.70 71.80
N LEU A 264 -34.13 4.31 71.52
CA LEU A 264 -34.73 4.32 70.18
C LEU A 264 -33.83 5.03 69.15
N THR A 265 -33.22 6.15 69.55
CA THR A 265 -32.28 6.89 68.69
C THR A 265 -31.03 6.07 68.39
N ASN A 266 -30.45 5.41 69.40
CA ASN A 266 -29.29 4.52 69.23
C ASN A 266 -29.61 3.28 68.39
N GLN A 267 -30.81 2.70 68.51
CA GLN A 267 -31.25 1.60 67.65
C GLN A 267 -31.34 2.03 66.19
N ALA A 268 -31.93 3.19 65.90
CA ALA A 268 -31.98 3.75 64.54
C ALA A 268 -30.58 3.97 63.96
N ILE A 269 -29.63 4.50 64.76
CA ILE A 269 -28.23 4.66 64.36
C ILE A 269 -27.57 3.31 64.03
N GLN A 270 -27.80 2.26 64.82
CA GLN A 270 -27.23 0.93 64.53
C GLN A 270 -27.87 0.27 63.31
N GLU A 271 -29.15 0.50 63.05
CA GLU A 271 -29.82 0.03 61.82
C GLU A 271 -29.30 0.79 60.57
N ASP A 272 -29.02 2.10 60.68
CA ASP A 272 -28.34 2.88 59.63
C ASP A 272 -26.96 2.32 59.28
N VAL A 273 -26.14 2.01 60.30
CA VAL A 273 -24.83 1.38 60.10
C VAL A 273 -24.97 0.01 59.44
N THR A 274 -25.98 -0.77 59.81
CA THR A 274 -26.26 -2.09 59.22
C THR A 274 -26.67 -1.97 57.76
N ALA A 275 -27.57 -1.03 57.42
CA ALA A 275 -27.97 -0.72 56.06
C ALA A 275 -26.78 -0.22 55.21
N ALA A 276 -25.90 0.61 55.78
CA ALA A 276 -24.68 1.06 55.12
C ALA A 276 -23.73 -0.10 54.79
N LYS A 277 -23.56 -1.08 55.71
CA LYS A 277 -22.72 -2.26 55.46
C LYS A 277 -23.24 -3.10 54.30
N ALA A 278 -24.54 -3.36 54.26
CA ALA A 278 -25.17 -4.14 53.20
C ALA A 278 -24.92 -3.57 51.78
N VAL A 279 -24.82 -2.24 51.64
CA VAL A 279 -24.44 -1.59 50.36
C VAL A 279 -23.02 -1.95 49.93
N VAL A 280 -22.07 -1.97 50.85
CA VAL A 280 -20.66 -2.31 50.57
C VAL A 280 -20.49 -3.82 50.36
N GLU A 281 -21.23 -4.65 51.10
CA GLU A 281 -21.29 -6.11 50.89
C GLU A 281 -21.82 -6.46 49.50
N ALA A 282 -22.88 -5.79 49.04
CA ALA A 282 -23.42 -5.97 47.69
C ALA A 282 -22.39 -5.57 46.60
N LYS A 283 -21.62 -4.49 46.82
CA LYS A 283 -20.52 -4.11 45.93
C LYS A 283 -19.41 -5.16 45.90
N LEU A 284 -18.98 -5.66 47.06
CA LEU A 284 -17.99 -6.74 47.17
C LEU A 284 -18.45 -8.04 46.51
N ALA A 285 -19.73 -8.39 46.64
CA ALA A 285 -20.32 -9.58 46.01
C ALA A 285 -20.49 -9.43 44.48
N SER A 286 -20.77 -8.22 43.99
CA SER A 286 -20.85 -7.94 42.55
C SER A 286 -19.47 -7.82 41.87
N ALA A 287 -18.41 -7.58 42.64
CA ALA A 287 -17.03 -7.68 42.20
C ALA A 287 -16.57 -9.15 42.24
N ASP A 288 -17.03 -9.93 41.26
CA ASP A 288 -16.71 -11.35 41.07
C ASP A 288 -15.21 -11.67 41.21
N GLY A 289 -14.88 -12.90 41.61
CA GLY A 289 -13.54 -13.35 41.99
C GLY A 289 -12.48 -13.30 40.88
N GLN A 290 -12.84 -12.87 39.67
CA GLN A 290 -11.90 -12.52 38.60
C GLN A 290 -11.21 -11.15 38.80
N LEU A 291 -11.83 -10.22 39.53
CA LEU A 291 -11.29 -8.87 39.73
C LEU A 291 -10.51 -8.73 41.04
N LEU A 292 -11.14 -9.01 42.17
CA LEU A 292 -10.48 -8.98 43.48
C LEU A 292 -10.13 -10.40 43.93
N SER A 293 -8.89 -10.61 44.40
CA SER A 293 -8.52 -11.89 45.00
C SER A 293 -9.36 -12.17 46.26
N THR A 294 -9.63 -13.44 46.52
CA THR A 294 -10.38 -13.91 47.70
C THR A 294 -9.81 -13.36 49.01
N GLU A 295 -8.48 -13.25 49.09
CA GLU A 295 -7.78 -12.68 50.25
C GLU A 295 -8.02 -11.17 50.40
N LYS A 296 -8.08 -10.41 49.30
CA LYS A 296 -8.38 -8.97 49.30
C LYS A 296 -9.85 -8.71 49.66
N GLN A 297 -10.78 -9.51 49.12
CA GLN A 297 -12.18 -9.49 49.53
C GLN A 297 -12.33 -9.79 51.02
N ALA A 298 -11.68 -10.84 51.53
CA ALA A 298 -11.71 -11.19 52.95
C ALA A 298 -11.18 -10.06 53.86
N GLN A 299 -10.14 -9.35 53.45
CA GLN A 299 -9.63 -8.17 54.17
C GLN A 299 -10.68 -7.06 54.24
N PHE A 300 -11.34 -6.71 53.14
CA PHE A 300 -12.40 -5.68 53.13
C PHE A 300 -13.62 -6.10 53.96
N THR A 301 -14.07 -7.35 53.85
CA THR A 301 -15.17 -7.90 54.68
C THR A 301 -14.81 -7.86 56.18
N ALA A 302 -13.58 -8.22 56.55
CA ALA A 302 -13.11 -8.15 57.93
C ALA A 302 -13.06 -6.71 58.47
N SER A 303 -12.66 -5.73 57.64
CA SER A 303 -12.71 -4.30 57.99
C SER A 303 -14.15 -3.79 58.12
N LEU A 304 -15.05 -4.21 57.22
CA LEU A 304 -16.45 -3.81 57.21
C LEU A 304 -17.21 -4.34 58.43
N ASN A 305 -16.94 -5.58 58.83
CA ASN A 305 -17.47 -6.17 60.05
C ASN A 305 -17.09 -5.35 61.31
N GLN A 306 -15.87 -4.81 61.35
CA GLN A 306 -15.38 -4.00 62.48
C GLN A 306 -15.91 -2.55 62.51
N ALA A 307 -16.52 -2.04 61.44
CA ALA A 307 -17.09 -0.69 61.44
C ALA A 307 -18.31 -0.60 62.37
N THR A 308 -18.37 0.42 63.22
CA THR A 308 -19.47 0.68 64.18
C THR A 308 -20.20 1.99 63.91
N THR A 309 -19.77 2.74 62.89
CA THR A 309 -20.34 4.04 62.48
C THR A 309 -20.42 4.15 60.96
N THR A 310 -21.40 4.91 60.46
CA THR A 310 -21.67 5.07 59.03
C THR A 310 -20.47 5.71 58.29
N ALA A 311 -19.75 6.62 58.93
CA ALA A 311 -18.54 7.24 58.36
C ALA A 311 -17.38 6.24 58.17
N GLN A 312 -17.23 5.23 59.04
CA GLN A 312 -16.25 4.16 58.85
C GLN A 312 -16.62 3.28 57.66
N VAL A 313 -17.91 2.96 57.51
CA VAL A 313 -18.43 2.17 56.37
C VAL A 313 -18.19 2.92 55.05
N GLN A 314 -18.49 4.22 55.00
CA GLN A 314 -18.23 5.07 53.83
C GLN A 314 -16.75 5.12 53.43
N LYS A 315 -15.83 5.14 54.40
CA LYS A 315 -14.40 5.08 54.09
C LYS A 315 -14.01 3.75 53.43
N ILE A 316 -14.54 2.63 53.94
CA ILE A 316 -14.30 1.30 53.38
C ILE A 316 -14.91 1.20 51.98
N ASP A 317 -16.10 1.76 51.75
CA ASP A 317 -16.73 1.82 50.43
C ASP A 317 -15.85 2.50 49.36
N ALA A 318 -15.20 3.61 49.72
CA ALA A 318 -14.27 4.30 48.83
C ALA A 318 -13.00 3.48 48.55
N GLU A 319 -12.44 2.80 49.56
CA GLU A 319 -11.27 1.92 49.42
C GLU A 319 -11.59 0.68 48.55
N VAL A 320 -12.77 0.07 48.73
CA VAL A 320 -13.29 -1.02 47.89
C VAL A 320 -13.48 -0.56 46.45
N THR A 321 -14.16 0.58 46.24
CA THR A 321 -14.43 1.14 44.91
C THR A 321 -13.13 1.41 44.15
N LYS A 322 -12.11 1.97 44.82
CA LYS A 322 -10.78 2.17 44.25
C LYS A 322 -10.10 0.85 43.88
N ALA A 323 -10.11 -0.14 44.77
CA ALA A 323 -9.46 -1.42 44.52
C ALA A 323 -10.08 -2.19 43.34
N ILE A 324 -11.40 -2.12 43.17
CA ILE A 324 -12.11 -2.71 42.02
C ILE A 324 -11.67 -2.02 40.71
N ALA A 325 -11.56 -0.70 40.70
CA ALA A 325 -11.13 0.06 39.51
C ALA A 325 -9.67 -0.24 39.12
N GLU A 326 -8.76 -0.29 40.09
CA GLU A 326 -7.35 -0.66 39.87
C GLU A 326 -7.21 -2.10 39.35
N ALA A 327 -7.96 -3.05 39.94
CA ALA A 327 -8.00 -4.43 39.50
C ALA A 327 -8.54 -4.59 38.07
N LYS A 328 -9.61 -3.85 37.72
CA LYS A 328 -10.16 -3.86 36.36
C LYS A 328 -9.16 -3.35 35.33
N ALA A 329 -8.45 -2.25 35.62
CA ALA A 329 -7.41 -1.74 34.73
C ALA A 329 -6.26 -2.74 34.53
N ALA A 330 -5.88 -3.49 35.58
CA ALA A 330 -4.89 -4.55 35.49
C ALA A 330 -5.38 -5.76 34.66
N HIS A 331 -6.62 -6.19 34.87
CA HIS A 331 -7.27 -7.26 34.10
C HIS A 331 -7.36 -6.92 32.61
N ASP A 332 -7.90 -5.75 32.26
CA ASP A 332 -8.10 -5.33 30.87
C ASP A 332 -6.74 -5.19 30.14
N LYS A 333 -5.68 -4.75 30.84
CA LYS A 333 -4.31 -4.75 30.32
C LYS A 333 -3.76 -6.16 30.10
N ALA A 334 -3.99 -7.09 31.03
CA ALA A 334 -3.56 -8.49 30.87
C ALA A 334 -4.27 -9.18 29.70
N GLN A 335 -5.57 -8.91 29.52
CA GLN A 335 -6.36 -9.42 28.40
C GLN A 335 -5.86 -8.85 27.06
N PHE A 336 -5.55 -7.56 26.99
CA PHE A 336 -4.95 -6.94 25.81
C PHE A 336 -3.62 -7.63 25.40
N GLU A 337 -2.69 -7.83 26.34
CA GLU A 337 -1.42 -8.52 26.05
C GLU A 337 -1.61 -9.98 25.64
N GLN A 338 -2.61 -10.67 26.21
CA GLN A 338 -2.98 -12.03 25.79
C GLN A 338 -3.52 -12.05 24.36
N ASN A 339 -4.43 -11.13 24.01
CA ASN A 339 -4.99 -10.99 22.67
C ASN A 339 -3.89 -10.64 21.65
N LYS A 340 -2.97 -9.75 22.02
CA LYS A 340 -1.81 -9.34 21.20
C LYS A 340 -0.90 -10.52 20.89
N LYS A 341 -0.56 -11.32 21.92
CA LYS A 341 0.21 -12.55 21.75
C LYS A 341 -0.51 -13.58 20.88
N ALA A 342 -1.83 -13.72 21.02
CA ALA A 342 -2.63 -14.63 20.20
C ALA A 342 -2.66 -14.22 18.73
N LEU A 343 -2.87 -12.94 18.42
CA LEU A 343 -2.87 -12.43 17.03
C LEU A 343 -1.48 -12.60 16.37
N ILE A 344 -0.40 -12.26 17.07
CA ILE A 344 0.97 -12.46 16.57
C ILE A 344 1.25 -13.96 16.33
N GLY A 345 0.75 -14.84 17.20
CA GLY A 345 0.82 -16.29 17.01
C GLY A 345 0.04 -16.77 15.78
N ALA A 346 -1.15 -16.21 15.53
CA ALA A 346 -1.94 -16.53 14.35
C ALA A 346 -1.22 -16.09 13.05
N ILE A 347 -0.73 -14.85 12.98
CA ILE A 347 -0.03 -14.32 11.79
C ILE A 347 1.26 -15.12 11.48
N ASN A 348 2.02 -15.51 12.51
CA ASN A 348 3.23 -16.34 12.32
C ASN A 348 2.91 -17.74 11.77
N ASN A 349 1.82 -18.35 12.24
CA ASN A 349 1.47 -19.74 11.91
C ASN A 349 0.53 -19.87 10.70
N ASP A 350 -0.02 -18.77 10.18
CA ASP A 350 -0.84 -18.79 8.97
C ASP A 350 -0.05 -19.34 7.78
N THR A 351 -0.67 -20.18 6.97
CA THR A 351 -0.05 -20.76 5.75
C THR A 351 -0.64 -20.20 4.47
N THR A 352 -1.61 -19.29 4.58
CA THR A 352 -2.36 -18.70 3.45
C THR A 352 -1.59 -17.53 2.83
N ILE A 353 -1.05 -16.65 3.65
CA ILE A 353 -0.22 -15.51 3.24
C ILE A 353 1.21 -16.01 3.04
N THR A 354 1.63 -16.15 1.79
CA THR A 354 3.00 -16.58 1.43
C THR A 354 4.01 -15.43 1.45
N ASP A 355 3.56 -14.16 1.35
CA ASP A 355 4.43 -13.00 1.43
C ASP A 355 4.94 -12.77 2.88
N THR A 356 6.21 -13.09 3.08
CA THR A 356 6.94 -12.92 4.34
C THR A 356 7.02 -11.46 4.79
N LYS A 357 7.03 -10.50 3.87
CA LYS A 357 7.06 -9.07 4.18
C LYS A 357 5.71 -8.63 4.74
N VAL A 358 4.59 -9.01 4.11
CA VAL A 358 3.24 -8.73 4.62
C VAL A 358 3.05 -9.27 6.05
N LYS A 359 3.50 -10.50 6.31
CA LYS A 359 3.52 -11.07 7.67
C LYS A 359 4.36 -10.25 8.65
N THR A 360 5.56 -9.86 8.24
CA THR A 360 6.49 -9.08 9.08
C THR A 360 5.91 -7.70 9.41
N ASP A 361 5.30 -7.02 8.44
CA ASP A 361 4.65 -5.72 8.62
C ASP A 361 3.43 -5.83 9.55
N LEU A 362 2.57 -6.85 9.38
CA LEU A 362 1.44 -7.11 10.28
C LEU A 362 1.89 -7.43 11.71
N ILE A 363 2.96 -8.22 11.89
CA ILE A 363 3.56 -8.50 13.20
C ILE A 363 4.15 -7.24 13.82
N ALA A 364 4.82 -6.38 13.04
CA ALA A 364 5.36 -5.10 13.51
C ALA A 364 4.24 -4.15 13.96
N LYS A 365 3.13 -4.07 13.22
CA LYS A 365 1.93 -3.32 13.61
C LYS A 365 1.30 -3.88 14.89
N ALA A 366 1.13 -5.20 14.99
CA ALA A 366 0.60 -5.85 16.19
C ALA A 366 1.48 -5.60 17.42
N ASN A 367 2.80 -5.67 17.27
CA ASN A 367 3.77 -5.33 18.32
C ASN A 367 3.69 -3.85 18.74
N SER A 368 3.43 -2.95 17.79
CA SER A 368 3.33 -1.51 18.02
C SER A 368 1.99 -1.06 18.61
N ALA A 369 0.93 -1.89 18.51
CA ALA A 369 -0.37 -1.59 19.10
C ALA A 369 -0.26 -1.44 20.63
N THR A 370 -0.95 -0.43 21.17
CA THR A 370 -1.00 -0.09 22.61
C THR A 370 -2.41 -0.21 23.20
N THR A 371 -3.42 -0.32 22.33
CA THR A 371 -4.84 -0.43 22.68
C THR A 371 -5.51 -1.57 21.90
N GLN A 372 -6.59 -2.14 22.47
CA GLN A 372 -7.35 -3.21 21.80
C GLN A 372 -7.89 -2.75 20.43
N ALA A 373 -8.36 -1.50 20.30
CA ALA A 373 -8.87 -0.97 19.04
C ALA A 373 -7.80 -0.82 17.93
N GLU A 374 -6.52 -0.65 18.29
CA GLU A 374 -5.42 -0.72 17.32
C GLU A 374 -5.16 -2.17 16.91
N LEU A 375 -5.17 -3.10 17.87
CA LEU A 375 -4.97 -4.53 17.61
C LEU A 375 -6.08 -5.12 16.72
N ASP A 376 -7.33 -4.70 16.94
CA ASP A 376 -8.48 -5.11 16.13
C ASP A 376 -8.36 -4.66 14.67
N LYS A 377 -7.79 -3.46 14.43
CA LYS A 377 -7.46 -3.00 13.07
C LYS A 377 -6.40 -3.87 12.41
N VAL A 378 -5.35 -4.26 13.14
CA VAL A 378 -4.31 -5.17 12.61
C VAL A 378 -4.91 -6.55 12.31
N ASN A 379 -5.83 -7.05 13.14
CA ASN A 379 -6.57 -8.27 12.83
C ASN A 379 -7.42 -8.12 11.55
N ALA A 380 -8.10 -6.99 11.36
CA ALA A 380 -8.87 -6.73 10.14
C ALA A 380 -7.97 -6.68 8.87
N GLU A 381 -6.79 -6.04 8.95
CA GLU A 381 -5.80 -6.07 7.86
C GLU A 381 -5.31 -7.49 7.57
N TYR A 382 -5.06 -8.30 8.61
CA TYR A 382 -4.67 -9.70 8.48
C TYR A 382 -5.76 -10.56 7.79
N GLN A 383 -7.03 -10.41 8.17
CA GLN A 383 -8.15 -11.08 7.49
C GLN A 383 -8.29 -10.62 6.03
N ALA A 384 -8.05 -9.34 5.72
CA ALA A 384 -8.04 -8.83 4.35
C ALA A 384 -6.90 -9.44 3.52
N ALA A 385 -5.71 -9.59 4.11
CA ALA A 385 -4.57 -10.23 3.45
C ALA A 385 -4.83 -11.73 3.15
N ILE A 386 -5.47 -12.46 4.06
CA ILE A 386 -5.94 -13.84 3.81
C ILE A 386 -6.90 -13.89 2.62
N ASN A 387 -7.93 -13.03 2.61
CA ASN A 387 -8.92 -13.02 1.54
C ASN A 387 -8.32 -12.66 0.17
N ASN A 388 -7.36 -11.73 0.13
CA ASN A 388 -6.63 -11.40 -1.09
C ASN A 388 -5.82 -12.59 -1.61
N ALA A 389 -5.07 -13.28 -0.75
CA ALA A 389 -4.28 -14.46 -1.13
C ALA A 389 -5.16 -15.61 -1.66
N ILE A 390 -6.36 -15.81 -1.08
CA ILE A 390 -7.34 -16.80 -1.55
C ILE A 390 -7.88 -16.43 -2.94
N ASN A 391 -8.25 -15.16 -3.15
CA ASN A 391 -8.78 -14.69 -4.43
C ASN A 391 -7.72 -14.76 -5.55
N GLU A 392 -6.48 -14.34 -5.28
CA GLU A 392 -5.39 -14.38 -6.25
C GLU A 392 -5.06 -15.81 -6.70
N LYS A 393 -5.09 -16.78 -5.76
CA LYS A 393 -4.95 -18.21 -6.10
C LYS A 393 -6.08 -18.70 -7.01
N LYS A 394 -7.32 -18.32 -6.74
CA LYS A 394 -8.50 -18.70 -7.54
C LYS A 394 -8.43 -18.14 -8.96
N ASP A 395 -8.03 -16.88 -9.13
CA ASP A 395 -7.84 -16.25 -10.44
C ASP A 395 -6.73 -16.94 -11.25
N ILE A 396 -5.63 -17.35 -10.60
CA ILE A 396 -4.56 -18.12 -11.25
C ILE A 396 -5.05 -19.51 -11.67
N GLU A 397 -5.87 -20.19 -10.86
CA GLU A 397 -6.46 -21.49 -11.22
C GLU A 397 -7.43 -21.39 -12.40
N GLN A 398 -8.25 -20.33 -12.49
CA GLN A 398 -9.11 -20.07 -13.65
C GLN A 398 -8.28 -19.84 -14.92
N VAL A 399 -7.31 -18.91 -14.87
CA VAL A 399 -6.47 -18.60 -16.04
C VAL A 399 -5.64 -19.81 -16.47
N ARG A 400 -5.21 -20.65 -15.54
CA ARG A 400 -4.56 -21.94 -15.83
C ARG A 400 -5.48 -22.86 -16.61
N ALA A 401 -6.75 -23.02 -16.20
CA ALA A 401 -7.71 -23.86 -16.91
C ALA A 401 -7.99 -23.34 -18.33
N GLU A 402 -8.19 -22.03 -18.49
CA GLU A 402 -8.38 -21.37 -19.80
C GLU A 402 -7.15 -21.53 -20.71
N GLY A 403 -5.94 -21.34 -20.16
CA GLY A 403 -4.68 -21.52 -20.87
C GLY A 403 -4.45 -22.95 -21.32
N LEU A 404 -4.72 -23.94 -20.46
CA LEU A 404 -4.63 -25.36 -20.80
C LEU A 404 -5.63 -25.77 -21.88
N ALA A 405 -6.87 -25.28 -21.81
CA ALA A 405 -7.87 -25.51 -22.86
C ALA A 405 -7.40 -24.92 -24.20
N THR A 406 -6.85 -23.70 -24.18
CA THR A 406 -6.32 -23.01 -25.36
C THR A 406 -5.18 -23.80 -26.00
N VAL A 407 -4.16 -24.20 -25.23
CA VAL A 407 -2.98 -24.93 -25.76
C VAL A 407 -3.35 -26.33 -26.26
N LYS A 408 -4.28 -27.03 -25.58
CA LYS A 408 -4.76 -28.35 -26.02
C LYS A 408 -5.47 -28.29 -27.38
N ALA A 409 -6.11 -27.16 -27.71
CA ALA A 409 -6.83 -26.97 -28.96
C ALA A 409 -5.95 -26.56 -30.16
N LEU A 410 -4.65 -26.31 -29.99
CA LEU A 410 -3.76 -25.84 -31.07
C LEU A 410 -3.41 -26.98 -32.05
N PRO A 411 -3.84 -26.90 -33.33
CA PRO A 411 -3.72 -28.01 -34.28
C PRO A 411 -2.35 -28.12 -34.95
N ASN A 412 -1.54 -27.05 -35.01
CA ASN A 412 -0.33 -26.99 -35.82
C ASN A 412 0.99 -27.13 -35.03
N ILE A 413 0.92 -27.46 -33.73
CA ILE A 413 2.10 -27.76 -32.88
C ILE A 413 2.28 -29.27 -32.66
N THR A 414 3.53 -29.68 -32.42
CA THR A 414 3.88 -31.08 -32.10
C THR A 414 3.28 -31.51 -30.76
N GLU A 415 3.03 -32.81 -30.59
CA GLU A 415 2.54 -33.35 -29.30
C GLU A 415 3.51 -33.07 -28.15
N LEU A 416 4.81 -33.09 -28.43
CA LEU A 416 5.87 -32.82 -27.45
C LEU A 416 5.91 -31.34 -27.03
N SER A 417 5.97 -30.37 -27.97
CA SER A 417 5.76 -28.94 -27.67
C SER A 417 4.46 -28.71 -26.89
N ARG A 418 3.33 -29.31 -27.31
CA ARG A 418 2.05 -29.19 -26.61
C ARG A 418 2.15 -29.67 -25.16
N GLY A 419 2.79 -30.82 -24.93
CA GLY A 419 3.06 -31.35 -23.58
C GLY A 419 3.94 -30.42 -22.74
N ASN A 420 4.96 -29.82 -23.34
CA ASN A 420 5.87 -28.89 -22.66
C ASN A 420 5.18 -27.59 -22.24
N TYR A 421 4.35 -26.99 -23.11
CA TYR A 421 3.54 -25.82 -22.75
C TYR A 421 2.47 -26.15 -21.71
N ILE A 422 1.84 -27.33 -21.77
CA ILE A 422 0.93 -27.82 -20.74
C ILE A 422 1.63 -27.90 -19.39
N TYR A 423 2.81 -28.54 -19.32
CA TYR A 423 3.60 -28.63 -18.10
C TYR A 423 3.98 -27.24 -17.55
N ALA A 424 4.43 -26.33 -18.42
CA ALA A 424 4.79 -24.97 -18.04
C ALA A 424 3.60 -24.19 -17.46
N ILE A 425 2.40 -24.34 -18.02
CA ILE A 425 1.16 -23.72 -17.54
C ILE A 425 0.68 -24.36 -16.22
N GLU A 426 0.76 -25.69 -16.10
CA GLU A 426 0.38 -26.42 -14.87
C GLU A 426 1.22 -25.96 -13.66
N ASN A 427 2.52 -25.75 -13.86
CA ASN A 427 3.46 -25.37 -12.81
C ASN A 427 3.71 -23.84 -12.70
N ALA A 428 3.10 -23.03 -13.56
CA ALA A 428 3.22 -21.57 -13.52
C ALA A 428 2.67 -20.99 -12.20
N SER A 429 3.46 -20.13 -11.55
CA SER A 429 3.13 -19.48 -10.28
C SER A 429 2.44 -18.12 -10.41
N SER A 430 2.22 -17.60 -11.63
CA SER A 430 1.50 -16.34 -11.84
C SER A 430 0.66 -16.33 -13.12
N LYS A 431 -0.37 -15.47 -13.13
CA LYS A 431 -1.21 -15.17 -14.31
C LYS A 431 -0.39 -14.70 -15.52
N SER A 432 0.64 -13.88 -15.27
CA SER A 432 1.54 -13.37 -16.32
C SER A 432 2.34 -14.49 -17.00
N ALA A 433 2.88 -15.43 -16.22
CA ALA A 433 3.59 -16.59 -16.73
C ALA A 433 2.68 -17.50 -17.58
N ILE A 434 1.46 -17.80 -17.09
CA ILE A 434 0.47 -18.60 -17.84
C ILE A 434 0.17 -17.93 -19.20
N ASN A 435 -0.18 -16.64 -19.19
CA ASN A 435 -0.48 -15.89 -20.41
C ASN A 435 0.72 -15.87 -21.39
N THR A 436 1.94 -15.80 -20.88
CA THR A 436 3.16 -15.85 -21.68
C THR A 436 3.32 -17.20 -22.39
N TYR A 437 3.12 -18.32 -21.68
CA TYR A 437 3.20 -19.65 -22.29
C TYR A 437 2.08 -19.91 -23.30
N VAL A 438 0.86 -19.43 -23.04
CA VAL A 438 -0.26 -19.49 -23.99
C VAL A 438 0.07 -18.70 -25.26
N ALA A 439 0.60 -17.48 -25.13
CA ALA A 439 1.00 -16.65 -26.26
C ALA A 439 2.15 -17.27 -27.07
N GLN A 440 3.15 -17.88 -26.40
CA GLN A 440 4.24 -18.60 -27.06
C GLN A 440 3.73 -19.81 -27.87
N ALA A 441 2.85 -20.64 -27.28
CA ALA A 441 2.25 -21.78 -27.97
C ALA A 441 1.40 -21.35 -29.18
N GLN A 442 0.62 -20.27 -29.04
CA GLN A 442 -0.13 -19.66 -30.14
C GLN A 442 0.79 -19.13 -31.24
N ALA A 443 1.90 -18.49 -30.89
CA ALA A 443 2.90 -18.01 -31.84
C ALA A 443 3.54 -19.17 -32.62
N GLU A 444 3.91 -20.27 -31.96
CA GLU A 444 4.44 -21.48 -32.62
C GLU A 444 3.41 -22.07 -33.60
N ASN A 445 2.15 -22.24 -33.16
CA ASN A 445 1.05 -22.71 -34.01
C ASN A 445 0.86 -21.86 -35.27
N ASN A 446 0.93 -20.53 -35.12
CA ASN A 446 0.74 -19.60 -36.22
C ASN A 446 1.95 -19.55 -37.15
N ALA A 447 3.17 -19.65 -36.61
CA ALA A 447 4.40 -19.74 -37.40
C ALA A 447 4.47 -21.01 -38.26
N ALA A 448 4.05 -22.16 -37.71
CA ALA A 448 3.96 -23.41 -38.46
C ALA A 448 2.99 -23.29 -39.66
N LEU A 449 1.80 -22.71 -39.44
CA LEU A 449 0.81 -22.49 -40.49
C LEU A 449 1.29 -21.47 -41.54
N ALA A 450 1.90 -20.36 -41.11
CA ALA A 450 2.43 -19.33 -42.01
C ALA A 450 3.57 -19.87 -42.90
N THR A 451 4.45 -20.71 -42.34
CA THR A 451 5.54 -21.38 -43.06
C THR A 451 4.97 -22.29 -44.14
N ALA A 452 3.99 -23.14 -43.79
CA ALA A 452 3.31 -24.01 -44.75
C ALA A 452 2.64 -23.22 -45.89
N ARG A 453 1.90 -22.15 -45.56
CA ARG A 453 1.24 -21.28 -46.57
C ARG A 453 2.26 -20.63 -47.51
N THR A 454 3.36 -20.13 -46.97
CA THR A 454 4.40 -19.46 -47.76
C THR A 454 5.03 -20.42 -48.77
N ALA A 455 5.39 -21.63 -48.33
CA ALA A 455 5.93 -22.67 -49.20
C ALA A 455 4.93 -23.08 -50.30
N ALA A 456 3.66 -23.31 -49.94
CA ALA A 456 2.62 -23.69 -50.89
C ALA A 456 2.32 -22.59 -51.93
N ILE A 457 2.28 -21.31 -51.52
CA ILE A 457 2.06 -20.18 -52.44
C ILE A 457 3.26 -19.99 -53.38
N ALA A 458 4.49 -20.20 -52.90
CA ALA A 458 5.68 -20.21 -53.74
C ALA A 458 5.61 -21.32 -54.80
N GLU A 459 5.16 -22.53 -54.43
CA GLU A 459 4.96 -23.65 -55.36
C GLU A 459 3.86 -23.33 -56.41
N VAL A 460 2.73 -22.75 -55.98
CA VAL A 460 1.62 -22.33 -56.89
C VAL A 460 2.08 -21.28 -57.90
N ASN A 461 2.82 -20.28 -57.45
CA ASN A 461 3.43 -19.29 -58.35
C ASN A 461 4.49 -19.94 -59.25
N GLY A 462 5.17 -20.97 -58.72
CA GLY A 462 6.12 -21.91 -59.33
C GLY A 462 5.64 -22.58 -60.62
N TYR A 463 4.35 -22.83 -60.75
CA TYR A 463 3.76 -23.47 -61.93
C TYR A 463 3.75 -22.57 -63.19
N THR A 464 3.76 -23.17 -64.39
CA THR A 464 3.93 -22.45 -65.68
C THR A 464 2.73 -22.53 -66.61
N HIS A 465 1.81 -23.47 -66.39
CA HIS A 465 0.63 -23.74 -67.23
C HIS A 465 -0.69 -23.42 -66.50
N LEU A 466 -0.65 -23.11 -65.20
CA LEU A 466 -1.72 -22.39 -64.52
C LEU A 466 -1.83 -20.94 -65.03
N SER A 467 -3.05 -20.55 -65.42
CA SER A 467 -3.40 -19.17 -65.70
C SER A 467 -3.27 -18.28 -64.47
N ALA A 468 -3.19 -16.95 -64.67
CA ALA A 468 -3.16 -15.98 -63.57
C ALA A 468 -4.39 -16.13 -62.64
N ALA A 469 -5.57 -16.41 -63.21
CA ALA A 469 -6.80 -16.62 -62.44
C ALA A 469 -6.73 -17.89 -61.56
N GLU A 470 -6.21 -19.00 -62.09
CA GLU A 470 -6.03 -20.25 -61.33
C GLU A 470 -5.00 -20.07 -60.20
N LYS A 471 -3.87 -19.39 -60.46
CA LYS A 471 -2.88 -19.07 -59.42
C LYS A 471 -3.48 -18.23 -58.29
N THR A 472 -4.27 -17.22 -58.64
CA THR A 472 -5.02 -16.42 -57.65
C THR A 472 -6.02 -17.27 -56.88
N ALA A 473 -6.75 -18.17 -57.54
CA ALA A 473 -7.72 -19.05 -56.88
C ALA A 473 -7.05 -20.01 -55.88
N PHE A 474 -5.96 -20.68 -56.25
CA PHE A 474 -5.23 -21.57 -55.34
C PHE A 474 -4.53 -20.81 -54.20
N THR A 475 -3.95 -19.63 -54.48
CA THR A 475 -3.40 -18.74 -53.42
C THR A 475 -4.48 -18.35 -52.40
N ASN A 476 -5.69 -18.01 -52.88
CA ASN A 476 -6.82 -17.68 -52.02
C ASN A 476 -7.38 -18.90 -51.26
N ALA A 477 -7.27 -20.11 -51.82
CA ALA A 477 -7.62 -21.34 -51.11
C ALA A 477 -6.63 -21.63 -49.98
N ILE A 478 -5.32 -21.63 -50.27
CA ILE A 478 -4.23 -21.83 -49.30
C ILE A 478 -4.33 -20.85 -48.12
N ASN A 479 -4.64 -19.58 -48.39
CA ASN A 479 -4.78 -18.56 -47.34
C ASN A 479 -5.99 -18.76 -46.41
N LYS A 480 -7.00 -19.54 -46.82
CA LYS A 480 -8.17 -19.89 -45.98
C LYS A 480 -7.93 -21.08 -45.07
N GLU A 481 -7.03 -21.99 -45.43
CA GLU A 481 -6.77 -23.22 -44.67
C GLU A 481 -6.22 -22.93 -43.28
N MET A 482 -6.84 -23.48 -42.24
CA MET A 482 -6.45 -23.26 -40.83
C MET A 482 -5.42 -24.28 -40.31
N THR A 483 -5.14 -25.34 -41.07
CA THR A 483 -4.21 -26.41 -40.69
C THR A 483 -3.11 -26.59 -41.74
N VAL A 484 -1.94 -27.03 -41.30
CA VAL A 484 -0.81 -27.36 -42.20
C VAL A 484 -1.23 -28.44 -43.23
N THR A 485 -2.01 -29.43 -42.81
CA THR A 485 -2.53 -30.49 -43.69
C THR A 485 -3.46 -29.96 -44.77
N GLY A 486 -4.35 -29.01 -44.43
CA GLY A 486 -5.24 -28.35 -45.40
C GLY A 486 -4.45 -27.59 -46.47
N VAL A 487 -3.43 -26.82 -46.04
CA VAL A 487 -2.51 -26.11 -46.94
C VAL A 487 -1.81 -27.07 -47.91
N GLN A 488 -1.29 -28.20 -47.42
CA GLN A 488 -0.63 -29.21 -48.24
C GLN A 488 -1.57 -29.84 -49.28
N ALA A 489 -2.84 -30.06 -48.93
CA ALA A 489 -3.85 -30.57 -49.87
C ALA A 489 -4.11 -29.58 -51.03
N GLN A 490 -4.20 -28.28 -50.75
CA GLN A 490 -4.38 -27.25 -51.78
C GLN A 490 -3.16 -27.12 -52.70
N ALA A 491 -1.94 -27.22 -52.15
CA ALA A 491 -0.70 -27.22 -52.92
C ALA A 491 -0.67 -28.39 -53.94
N LYS A 492 -1.05 -29.60 -53.48
CA LYS A 492 -1.16 -30.77 -54.36
C LYS A 492 -2.21 -30.58 -55.46
N ALA A 493 -3.38 -30.03 -55.14
CA ALA A 493 -4.43 -29.77 -56.13
C ALA A 493 -3.97 -28.81 -57.24
N ALA A 494 -3.17 -27.80 -56.89
CA ALA A 494 -2.57 -26.89 -57.88
C ALA A 494 -1.55 -27.59 -58.79
N LYS A 495 -0.73 -28.49 -58.23
CA LYS A 495 0.22 -29.33 -58.98
C LYS A 495 -0.46 -30.19 -60.04
N ASP A 496 -1.49 -30.93 -59.61
CA ASP A 496 -2.25 -31.83 -60.47
C ASP A 496 -2.94 -31.04 -61.61
N LYS A 497 -3.38 -29.80 -61.33
CA LYS A 497 -4.02 -28.91 -62.29
C LYS A 497 -3.06 -28.30 -63.31
N ASP A 498 -1.82 -27.95 -62.92
CA ASP A 498 -0.79 -27.45 -63.84
C ASP A 498 -0.44 -28.48 -64.91
N ALA A 499 -0.21 -29.73 -64.48
CA ALA A 499 0.07 -30.85 -65.39
C ALA A 499 -1.08 -31.11 -66.39
N ALA A 500 -2.33 -31.02 -65.93
CA ALA A 500 -3.49 -31.15 -66.80
C ALA A 500 -3.60 -30.02 -67.83
N ASN A 501 -3.29 -28.78 -67.45
CA ASN A 501 -3.29 -27.62 -68.35
C ASN A 501 -2.20 -27.73 -69.43
N TYR A 502 -1.00 -28.20 -69.06
CA TYR A 502 0.09 -28.40 -70.02
C TYR A 502 -0.29 -29.43 -71.10
N LEU A 503 -0.82 -30.59 -70.69
CA LEU A 503 -1.30 -31.61 -71.63
C LEU A 503 -2.36 -31.06 -72.59
N ALA A 504 -3.32 -30.28 -72.08
CA ALA A 504 -4.38 -29.70 -72.90
C ALA A 504 -3.84 -28.68 -73.92
N THR A 505 -2.86 -27.85 -73.56
CA THR A 505 -2.24 -26.90 -74.51
C THR A 505 -1.42 -27.61 -75.58
N THR A 506 -0.61 -28.61 -75.21
CA THR A 506 0.16 -29.41 -76.16
C THR A 506 -0.75 -30.08 -77.20
N LYS A 507 -1.87 -30.68 -76.77
CA LYS A 507 -2.86 -31.26 -77.70
C LYS A 507 -3.41 -30.25 -78.71
N ALA A 508 -3.76 -29.04 -78.24
CA ALA A 508 -4.36 -28.03 -79.11
C ALA A 508 -3.39 -27.54 -80.20
N GLU A 509 -2.11 -27.32 -79.88
CA GLU A 509 -1.09 -26.94 -80.87
C GLU A 509 -0.70 -28.10 -81.79
N ALA A 510 -0.66 -29.33 -81.28
CA ALA A 510 -0.45 -30.54 -82.07
C ALA A 510 -1.54 -30.71 -83.16
N VAL A 511 -2.82 -30.57 -82.80
CA VAL A 511 -3.95 -30.61 -83.76
C VAL A 511 -3.83 -29.50 -84.82
N LYS A 512 -3.51 -28.26 -84.42
CA LYS A 512 -3.29 -27.15 -85.39
C LYS A 512 -2.14 -27.41 -86.35
N THR A 513 -1.10 -28.11 -85.89
CA THR A 513 0.09 -28.43 -86.69
C THR A 513 -0.23 -29.50 -87.73
N VAL A 514 -0.85 -30.60 -87.29
CA VAL A 514 -1.26 -31.71 -88.17
C VAL A 514 -2.27 -31.25 -89.22
N ASN A 515 -3.23 -30.38 -88.88
CA ASN A 515 -4.22 -29.85 -89.83
C ASN A 515 -3.66 -28.94 -90.95
N LYS A 516 -2.38 -28.56 -90.91
CA LYS A 516 -1.73 -27.74 -91.97
C LYS A 516 -0.96 -28.58 -92.99
N LEU A 517 -0.92 -29.89 -92.82
CA LEU A 517 -0.18 -30.81 -93.67
C LEU A 517 -1.00 -31.14 -94.95
N GLU A 518 -0.75 -30.39 -96.03
CA GLU A 518 -1.53 -30.40 -97.29
C GLU A 518 -1.55 -31.76 -98.03
N TYR A 519 -0.58 -32.65 -97.76
CA TYR A 519 -0.40 -33.94 -98.46
C TYR A 519 -0.68 -35.16 -97.57
N LEU A 520 -1.15 -34.96 -96.34
CA LEU A 520 -1.51 -36.03 -95.42
C LEU A 520 -2.91 -36.56 -95.74
N ASP A 521 -3.04 -37.87 -96.03
CA ASP A 521 -4.32 -38.49 -96.40
C ASP A 521 -5.27 -38.73 -95.22
N ASN A 522 -4.73 -39.02 -94.04
CA ASN A 522 -5.46 -39.49 -92.86
C ASN A 522 -5.36 -38.53 -91.65
N THR A 523 -5.39 -37.21 -91.89
CA THR A 523 -5.28 -36.15 -90.88
C THR A 523 -6.17 -36.37 -89.65
N GLU A 524 -7.42 -36.81 -89.85
CA GLU A 524 -8.39 -37.03 -88.76
C GLU A 524 -8.01 -38.18 -87.81
N MET A 525 -7.27 -39.20 -88.29
CA MET A 525 -6.75 -40.27 -87.44
C MET A 525 -5.76 -39.73 -86.41
N TYR A 526 -4.78 -38.95 -86.85
CA TYR A 526 -3.75 -38.36 -86.00
C TYR A 526 -4.34 -37.36 -85.00
N VAL A 527 -5.32 -36.55 -85.42
CA VAL A 527 -6.08 -35.64 -84.53
C VAL A 527 -6.80 -36.41 -83.42
N ASN A 528 -7.44 -37.55 -83.74
CA ASN A 528 -8.11 -38.38 -82.74
C ASN A 528 -7.12 -39.03 -81.75
N GLN A 529 -5.96 -39.50 -82.24
CA GLN A 529 -4.90 -40.03 -81.37
C GLN A 529 -4.33 -38.95 -80.43
N ILE A 530 -4.07 -37.73 -80.93
CA ILE A 530 -3.65 -36.58 -80.11
C ILE A 530 -4.69 -36.28 -79.01
N ASN A 531 -5.97 -36.25 -79.38
CA ASN A 531 -7.05 -36.01 -78.42
C ASN A 531 -7.15 -37.10 -77.34
N ALA A 532 -6.86 -38.36 -77.68
CA ALA A 532 -6.86 -39.49 -76.75
C ALA A 532 -5.61 -39.58 -75.85
N ALA A 533 -4.47 -39.01 -76.25
CA ALA A 533 -3.20 -39.14 -75.54
C ALA A 533 -3.26 -38.67 -74.06
N THR A 534 -2.65 -39.41 -73.14
CA THR A 534 -2.66 -39.09 -71.70
C THR A 534 -1.38 -38.39 -71.20
N SER A 535 -0.38 -38.23 -72.06
CA SER A 535 0.88 -37.55 -71.77
C SER A 535 1.34 -36.67 -72.95
N VAL A 536 2.21 -35.70 -72.64
CA VAL A 536 2.80 -34.79 -73.66
C VAL A 536 3.71 -35.55 -74.62
N ASP A 537 4.47 -36.53 -74.12
CA ASP A 537 5.35 -37.35 -74.96
C ASP A 537 4.58 -38.18 -76.00
N ALA A 538 3.41 -38.69 -75.62
CA ALA A 538 2.51 -39.38 -76.54
C ALA A 538 1.98 -38.41 -77.61
N VAL A 539 1.57 -37.19 -77.23
CA VAL A 539 1.13 -36.16 -78.20
C VAL A 539 2.23 -35.83 -79.21
N ASN A 540 3.46 -35.59 -78.74
CA ASN A 540 4.57 -35.20 -79.61
C ASN A 540 4.94 -36.31 -80.62
N SER A 541 5.03 -37.56 -80.17
CA SER A 541 5.31 -38.72 -81.02
C SER A 541 4.30 -38.89 -82.18
N ILE A 542 3.03 -38.56 -81.94
CA ILE A 542 1.97 -38.61 -82.96
C ILE A 542 2.16 -37.48 -84.00
N VAL A 543 2.58 -36.29 -83.58
CA VAL A 543 2.85 -35.15 -84.49
C VAL A 543 4.05 -35.41 -85.39
N ASP A 544 5.15 -35.91 -84.82
CA ASP A 544 6.37 -36.23 -85.58
C ASP A 544 6.08 -37.30 -86.65
N THR A 545 5.28 -38.31 -86.30
CA THR A 545 4.82 -39.34 -87.24
C THR A 545 4.00 -38.75 -88.40
N ALA A 546 3.07 -37.82 -88.11
CA ALA A 546 2.27 -37.16 -89.14
C ALA A 546 3.10 -36.26 -90.06
N ALA A 547 4.05 -35.50 -89.51
CA ALA A 547 4.91 -34.61 -90.30
C ALA A 547 5.79 -35.37 -91.31
N ALA A 548 6.35 -36.51 -90.89
CA ALA A 548 7.18 -37.36 -91.75
C ALA A 548 6.38 -37.95 -92.92
N GLU A 549 5.16 -38.44 -92.68
CA GLU A 549 4.33 -39.05 -93.71
C GLU A 549 3.86 -38.02 -94.75
N ASN A 550 3.48 -36.79 -94.33
CA ASN A 550 3.15 -35.71 -95.26
C ASN A 550 4.30 -35.37 -96.23
N LEU A 551 5.54 -35.30 -95.73
CA LEU A 551 6.72 -34.98 -96.55
C LEU A 551 6.98 -36.06 -97.61
N LYS A 552 6.87 -37.32 -97.21
CA LYS A 552 6.98 -38.50 -98.08
C LYS A 552 5.93 -38.46 -99.20
N MET A 553 4.65 -38.27 -98.85
CA MET A 553 3.55 -38.24 -99.82
C MET A 553 3.65 -37.07 -100.82
N GLY A 554 4.06 -35.88 -100.37
CA GLY A 554 4.16 -34.70 -101.23
C GLY A 554 5.32 -34.71 -102.24
N LEU A 555 6.38 -35.50 -102.00
CA LEU A 555 7.60 -35.54 -102.83
C LEU A 555 7.70 -36.76 -103.76
N GLU A 556 6.67 -37.61 -103.81
CA GLU A 556 6.48 -38.69 -104.80
C GLU A 556 5.88 -38.13 -106.12
N THR A 557 6.51 -37.09 -106.67
CA THR A 557 6.13 -36.46 -107.94
C THR A 557 7.32 -36.32 -108.89
N THR A 558 7.05 -36.34 -110.20
CA THR A 558 8.02 -36.01 -111.25
C THR A 558 7.94 -34.54 -111.70
N ASP A 559 6.91 -33.80 -111.28
CA ASP A 559 6.71 -32.40 -111.63
C ASP A 559 7.58 -31.49 -110.76
N LEU A 560 8.49 -30.74 -111.41
CA LEU A 560 9.40 -29.81 -110.77
C LEU A 560 8.70 -28.61 -110.12
N ASN A 561 7.62 -28.10 -110.70
CA ASN A 561 6.87 -26.97 -110.14
C ASN A 561 6.08 -27.41 -108.91
N GLN A 562 5.48 -28.61 -108.94
CA GLN A 562 4.84 -29.19 -107.77
C GLN A 562 5.87 -29.49 -106.67
N ALA A 563 7.02 -30.10 -107.01
CA ALA A 563 8.10 -30.32 -106.04
C ALA A 563 8.63 -29.01 -105.44
N LYS A 564 8.74 -27.94 -106.23
CA LYS A 564 9.08 -26.59 -105.73
C LYS A 564 7.98 -26.01 -104.83
N LYS A 565 6.69 -26.14 -105.18
CA LYS A 565 5.58 -25.69 -104.33
C LYS A 565 5.61 -26.40 -102.97
N VAL A 566 5.73 -27.73 -102.97
CA VAL A 566 5.89 -28.55 -101.76
C VAL A 566 7.12 -28.10 -100.98
N GLY A 567 8.27 -27.99 -101.63
CA GLY A 567 9.52 -27.62 -100.97
C GLY A 567 9.52 -26.21 -100.37
N LEU A 568 8.93 -25.22 -101.04
CA LEU A 568 8.75 -23.88 -100.50
C LEU A 568 7.85 -23.91 -99.26
N ALA A 569 6.71 -24.62 -99.33
CA ALA A 569 5.83 -24.81 -98.18
C ALA A 569 6.54 -25.54 -97.01
N THR A 570 7.40 -26.53 -97.29
CA THR A 570 8.22 -27.22 -96.27
C THR A 570 9.29 -26.30 -95.67
N VAL A 571 9.97 -25.44 -96.44
CA VAL A 571 10.92 -24.46 -95.89
C VAL A 571 10.20 -23.40 -95.04
N ASP A 572 8.96 -23.06 -95.37
CA ASP A 572 8.15 -22.18 -94.54
C ASP A 572 7.77 -22.83 -93.19
N THR A 573 7.53 -24.14 -93.14
CA THR A 573 7.30 -24.87 -91.87
C THR A 573 8.55 -25.09 -91.02
N TYR A 574 9.76 -24.92 -91.56
CA TYR A 574 11.01 -24.93 -90.81
C TYR A 574 11.15 -23.67 -89.92
N MET A 575 10.61 -23.75 -88.70
CA MET A 575 10.43 -22.60 -87.79
C MET A 575 11.73 -21.99 -87.23
N TYR A 576 12.87 -22.66 -87.38
CA TYR A 576 14.15 -22.27 -86.74
C TYR A 576 15.21 -21.79 -87.72
N LEU A 577 14.94 -21.80 -89.03
CA LEU A 577 15.77 -21.06 -89.99
C LEU A 577 15.60 -19.56 -89.78
N THR A 578 16.73 -18.84 -89.71
CA THR A 578 16.74 -17.37 -89.71
C THR A 578 16.15 -16.84 -91.03
N PRO A 579 15.70 -15.57 -91.09
CA PRO A 579 15.20 -14.97 -92.33
C PRO A 579 16.16 -15.11 -93.50
N SER A 580 17.47 -14.93 -93.26
CA SER A 580 18.54 -15.11 -94.24
C SER A 580 18.71 -16.55 -94.74
N GLU A 581 18.52 -17.56 -93.89
CA GLU A 581 18.63 -18.96 -94.28
C GLU A 581 17.38 -19.46 -95.00
N LYS A 582 16.18 -18.97 -94.59
CA LYS A 582 14.96 -19.19 -95.37
C LYS A 582 15.08 -18.57 -96.75
N GLU A 583 15.53 -17.33 -96.85
CA GLU A 583 15.72 -16.64 -98.13
C GLU A 583 16.75 -17.37 -99.02
N ALA A 584 17.84 -17.89 -98.44
CA ALA A 584 18.80 -18.73 -99.15
C ALA A 584 18.18 -20.05 -99.66
N ALA A 585 17.47 -20.79 -98.80
CA ALA A 585 16.82 -22.05 -99.17
C ALA A 585 15.73 -21.84 -100.23
N VAL A 586 14.90 -20.80 -100.10
CA VAL A 586 13.90 -20.40 -101.10
C VAL A 586 14.56 -20.06 -102.44
N LYS A 587 15.69 -19.34 -102.43
CA LYS A 587 16.44 -19.02 -103.65
C LYS A 587 17.02 -20.28 -104.31
N GLU A 588 17.55 -21.22 -103.54
CA GLU A 588 18.07 -22.49 -104.04
C GLU A 588 16.97 -23.42 -104.59
N ILE A 589 15.82 -23.52 -103.92
CA ILE A 589 14.64 -24.27 -104.41
C ILE A 589 14.14 -23.66 -105.73
N ASN A 590 14.01 -22.33 -105.81
CA ASN A 590 13.62 -21.66 -107.04
C ASN A 590 14.63 -21.88 -108.19
N ALA A 591 15.94 -21.92 -107.88
CA ALA A 591 17.00 -22.21 -108.84
C ALA A 591 17.16 -23.70 -109.21
N ALA A 592 16.56 -24.63 -108.45
CA ALA A 592 16.68 -26.06 -108.69
C ALA A 592 16.14 -26.47 -110.07
N LYS A 593 16.83 -27.41 -110.72
CA LYS A 593 16.55 -27.87 -112.10
C LYS A 593 15.91 -29.26 -112.19
N SER A 594 15.77 -29.95 -111.07
CA SER A 594 15.18 -31.29 -110.98
C SER A 594 14.56 -31.50 -109.60
N VAL A 595 13.65 -32.47 -109.48
CA VAL A 595 13.01 -32.85 -108.21
C VAL A 595 14.07 -33.29 -107.19
N ASP A 596 15.09 -34.03 -107.60
CA ASP A 596 16.22 -34.41 -106.73
C ASP A 596 17.05 -33.20 -106.28
N GLY A 597 17.15 -32.16 -107.11
CA GLY A 597 17.74 -30.89 -106.73
C GLY A 597 16.96 -30.22 -105.59
N VAL A 598 15.62 -30.21 -105.68
CA VAL A 598 14.76 -29.70 -104.59
C VAL A 598 14.89 -30.56 -103.33
N LYS A 599 14.85 -31.90 -103.46
CA LYS A 599 15.05 -32.84 -102.34
C LYS A 599 16.38 -32.60 -101.61
N LYS A 600 17.47 -32.33 -102.35
CA LYS A 600 18.78 -32.04 -101.75
C LYS A 600 18.82 -30.70 -101.01
N VAL A 601 18.21 -29.65 -101.56
CA VAL A 601 18.10 -28.35 -100.87
C VAL A 601 17.24 -28.49 -99.61
N LEU A 602 16.16 -29.27 -99.67
CA LEU A 602 15.32 -29.57 -98.51
C LEU A 602 16.09 -30.31 -97.42
N ALA A 603 16.83 -31.37 -97.74
CA ALA A 603 17.64 -32.10 -96.75
C ALA A 603 18.71 -31.21 -96.08
N ASN A 604 19.31 -30.26 -96.83
CA ASN A 604 20.22 -29.26 -96.27
C ASN A 604 19.48 -28.27 -95.36
N ALA A 605 18.34 -27.74 -95.81
CA ALA A 605 17.52 -26.81 -95.04
C ALA A 605 16.95 -27.46 -93.77
N GLU A 606 16.60 -28.75 -93.84
CA GLU A 606 16.17 -29.58 -92.71
C GLU A 606 17.32 -29.75 -91.69
N THR A 607 18.52 -30.06 -92.16
CA THR A 607 19.73 -30.18 -91.32
C THR A 607 20.06 -28.85 -90.64
N THR A 608 20.01 -27.74 -91.36
CA THR A 608 20.24 -26.39 -90.80
C THR A 608 19.12 -25.98 -89.85
N ASN A 609 17.86 -26.27 -90.18
CA ASN A 609 16.72 -26.04 -89.29
C ASN A 609 16.83 -26.87 -88.02
N ALA A 610 17.28 -28.12 -88.09
CA ALA A 610 17.51 -28.98 -86.93
C ALA A 610 18.66 -28.46 -86.06
N ALA A 611 19.76 -27.99 -86.65
CA ALA A 611 20.88 -27.39 -85.93
C ALA A 611 20.51 -26.06 -85.26
N ASN A 612 19.78 -25.19 -85.96
CA ASN A 612 19.31 -23.92 -85.42
C ASN A 612 18.19 -24.13 -84.39
N LYS A 613 17.34 -25.15 -84.57
CA LYS A 613 16.41 -25.61 -83.56
C LYS A 613 17.16 -26.05 -82.32
N GLN A 614 18.19 -26.88 -82.45
CA GLN A 614 19.03 -27.32 -81.34
C GLN A 614 19.71 -26.16 -80.62
N ALA A 615 20.17 -25.13 -81.35
CA ALA A 615 20.78 -23.93 -80.77
C ALA A 615 19.75 -23.00 -80.09
N ALA A 616 18.58 -22.79 -80.71
CA ALA A 616 17.48 -22.00 -80.15
C ALA A 616 16.85 -22.69 -78.93
N ASP A 617 16.65 -24.01 -78.99
CA ASP A 617 16.25 -24.85 -77.87
C ASP A 617 17.29 -24.76 -76.75
N ALA A 618 18.60 -24.87 -77.04
CA ALA A 618 19.63 -24.74 -76.01
C ALA A 618 19.65 -23.33 -75.35
N ALA A 619 19.49 -22.26 -76.14
CA ALA A 619 19.41 -20.90 -75.62
C ALA A 619 18.13 -20.64 -74.80
N LYS A 620 16.99 -21.17 -75.27
CA LYS A 620 15.70 -21.10 -74.58
C LYS A 620 15.71 -21.93 -73.30
N VAL A 621 16.24 -23.15 -73.34
CA VAL A 621 16.44 -24.02 -72.16
C VAL A 621 17.31 -23.32 -71.14
N LEU A 622 18.40 -22.65 -71.53
CA LEU A 622 19.24 -21.90 -70.61
C LEU A 622 18.50 -20.69 -69.99
N ALA A 623 17.70 -19.97 -70.77
CA ALA A 623 16.90 -18.84 -70.27
C ALA A 623 15.76 -19.30 -69.32
N ASP A 624 15.03 -20.35 -69.71
CA ASP A 624 13.99 -20.98 -68.90
C ASP A 624 14.59 -21.57 -67.62
N ALA A 625 15.77 -22.20 -67.69
CA ALA A 625 16.49 -22.71 -66.52
C ALA A 625 16.91 -21.59 -65.58
N LYS A 626 17.37 -20.44 -66.07
CA LYS A 626 17.62 -19.26 -65.22
C LYS A 626 16.34 -18.78 -64.54
N ALA A 627 15.25 -18.66 -65.28
CA ALA A 627 13.96 -18.22 -64.72
C ALA A 627 13.44 -19.21 -63.67
N ALA A 628 13.50 -20.52 -63.94
CA ALA A 628 13.12 -21.59 -63.02
C ALA A 628 14.02 -21.64 -61.78
N ALA A 629 15.33 -21.45 -61.93
CA ALA A 629 16.29 -21.40 -60.83
C ALA A 629 16.03 -20.20 -59.91
N MET A 630 15.87 -18.99 -60.45
CA MET A 630 15.51 -17.80 -59.65
C MET A 630 14.18 -17.98 -58.91
N LYS A 631 13.20 -18.61 -59.58
CA LYS A 631 11.89 -18.94 -58.99
C LYS A 631 12.01 -19.93 -57.83
N THR A 632 12.84 -20.96 -58.00
CA THR A 632 13.14 -21.97 -56.97
C THR A 632 13.82 -21.31 -55.77
N ILE A 633 14.86 -20.49 -56.00
CA ILE A 633 15.59 -19.75 -54.97
C ILE A 633 14.67 -18.80 -54.20
N ASN A 634 13.81 -18.04 -54.89
CA ASN A 634 12.86 -17.14 -54.24
C ASN A 634 11.81 -17.86 -53.38
N GLY A 635 11.47 -19.10 -53.75
CA GLY A 635 10.59 -19.99 -52.99
C GLY A 635 11.22 -20.66 -51.77
N LEU A 636 12.55 -20.55 -51.57
CA LEU A 636 13.22 -21.07 -50.38
C LEU A 636 12.81 -20.25 -49.15
N SER A 637 12.07 -20.90 -48.25
CA SER A 637 11.34 -20.24 -47.16
C SER A 637 12.21 -19.79 -45.99
N SER A 638 13.42 -20.32 -45.85
CA SER A 638 14.32 -20.06 -44.72
C SER A 638 15.53 -19.21 -45.08
N LEU A 639 15.73 -18.88 -46.36
CA LEU A 639 16.67 -17.85 -46.78
C LEU A 639 16.08 -16.45 -46.59
N THR A 640 16.90 -15.51 -46.15
CA THR A 640 16.58 -14.07 -46.13
C THR A 640 16.48 -13.52 -47.55
N GLU A 641 15.74 -12.43 -47.74
CA GLU A 641 15.63 -11.75 -49.04
C GLU A 641 17.00 -11.28 -49.59
N ALA A 642 17.95 -10.93 -48.72
CA ALA A 642 19.33 -10.62 -49.11
C ALA A 642 20.07 -11.85 -49.67
N GLN A 643 19.94 -13.02 -49.02
CA GLN A 643 20.52 -14.27 -49.53
C GLN A 643 19.88 -14.69 -50.86
N LYS A 644 18.55 -14.58 -50.99
CA LYS A 644 17.84 -14.85 -52.25
C LYS A 644 18.34 -13.94 -53.38
N ALA A 645 18.49 -12.64 -53.12
CA ALA A 645 19.01 -11.68 -54.10
C ALA A 645 20.45 -11.98 -54.56
N ASP A 646 21.33 -12.40 -53.64
CA ASP A 646 22.68 -12.86 -53.96
C ASP A 646 22.68 -14.14 -54.82
N TYR A 647 21.90 -15.17 -54.45
CA TYR A 647 21.77 -16.38 -55.27
C TYR A 647 21.13 -16.10 -56.65
N ASN A 648 20.13 -15.23 -56.74
CA ASN A 648 19.55 -14.80 -58.02
C ASN A 648 20.58 -14.07 -58.90
N SER A 649 21.43 -13.23 -58.31
CA SER A 649 22.51 -12.54 -59.03
C SER A 649 23.53 -13.54 -59.60
N LYS A 650 23.83 -14.61 -58.85
CA LYS A 650 24.68 -15.72 -59.32
C LYS A 650 24.03 -16.54 -60.44
N VAL A 651 22.71 -16.78 -60.41
CA VAL A 651 21.97 -17.40 -61.53
C VAL A 651 21.97 -16.51 -62.77
N ALA A 652 21.77 -15.19 -62.61
CA ALA A 652 21.83 -14.24 -63.73
C ALA A 652 23.19 -14.30 -64.44
N ALA A 653 24.28 -14.36 -63.68
CA ALA A 653 25.66 -14.42 -64.15
C ALA A 653 26.11 -15.80 -64.68
N ALA A 654 25.37 -16.88 -64.43
CA ALA A 654 25.70 -18.21 -64.94
C ALA A 654 25.55 -18.29 -66.48
N ASP A 655 26.45 -18.98 -67.17
CA ASP A 655 26.47 -19.11 -68.64
C ASP A 655 26.12 -20.52 -69.14
N THR A 656 25.95 -21.48 -68.22
CA THR A 656 25.77 -22.90 -68.50
C THR A 656 24.84 -23.55 -67.49
N GLN A 657 24.10 -24.58 -67.92
CA GLN A 657 23.16 -25.32 -67.07
C GLN A 657 23.83 -25.81 -65.77
N ALA A 658 25.00 -26.45 -65.86
CA ALA A 658 25.73 -26.96 -64.71
C ALA A 658 26.10 -25.88 -63.66
N LYS A 659 26.33 -24.63 -64.07
CA LYS A 659 26.55 -23.51 -63.13
C LYS A 659 25.24 -23.07 -62.47
N ILE A 660 24.12 -23.07 -63.21
CA ILE A 660 22.79 -22.78 -62.66
C ILE A 660 22.41 -23.84 -61.62
N ASP A 661 22.53 -25.12 -61.98
CA ASP A 661 22.22 -26.26 -61.11
C ASP A 661 23.05 -26.21 -59.82
N LYS A 662 24.34 -25.87 -59.92
CA LYS A 662 25.20 -25.69 -58.74
C LYS A 662 24.70 -24.56 -57.85
N VAL A 663 24.33 -23.40 -58.40
CA VAL A 663 23.82 -22.26 -57.61
C VAL A 663 22.50 -22.61 -56.92
N VAL A 664 21.60 -23.34 -57.58
CA VAL A 664 20.35 -23.86 -56.98
C VAL A 664 20.66 -24.85 -55.86
N SER A 665 21.59 -25.79 -56.08
CA SER A 665 22.01 -26.77 -55.08
C SER A 665 22.67 -26.11 -53.86
N ASP A 666 23.55 -25.13 -54.06
CA ASP A 666 24.16 -24.34 -52.98
C ASP A 666 23.11 -23.57 -52.16
N ALA A 667 22.06 -23.03 -52.82
CA ALA A 667 20.95 -22.33 -52.16
C ALA A 667 20.02 -23.27 -51.39
N GLN A 668 19.67 -24.42 -51.99
CA GLN A 668 18.88 -25.48 -51.34
C GLN A 668 19.61 -26.07 -50.13
N ALA A 669 20.92 -26.26 -50.23
CA ALA A 669 21.75 -26.73 -49.11
C ALA A 669 21.76 -25.70 -47.96
N ALA A 670 21.81 -24.40 -48.26
CA ALA A 670 21.72 -23.34 -47.26
C ALA A 670 20.33 -23.28 -46.59
N ASP A 671 19.24 -23.35 -47.36
CA ASP A 671 17.86 -23.38 -46.84
C ASP A 671 17.61 -24.63 -45.97
N ALA A 672 18.04 -25.81 -46.45
CA ALA A 672 17.94 -27.07 -45.72
C ALA A 672 18.78 -27.05 -44.42
N LYS A 673 19.96 -26.42 -44.45
CA LYS A 673 20.79 -26.23 -43.25
C LYS A 673 20.06 -25.36 -42.21
N ILE A 674 19.50 -24.21 -42.59
CA ILE A 674 18.78 -23.33 -41.66
C ILE A 674 17.54 -24.04 -41.08
N LYS A 675 16.83 -24.83 -41.90
CA LYS A 675 15.72 -25.68 -41.44
C LYS A 675 16.17 -26.76 -40.45
N ALA A 676 17.28 -27.43 -40.72
CA ALA A 676 17.86 -28.43 -39.83
C ALA A 676 18.33 -27.80 -38.50
N GLU A 677 18.95 -26.62 -38.53
CA GLU A 677 19.37 -25.89 -37.33
C GLU A 677 18.17 -25.43 -36.48
N ALA A 678 17.10 -24.94 -37.11
CA ALA A 678 15.85 -24.57 -36.42
C ALA A 678 15.12 -25.79 -35.82
N GLN A 679 15.09 -26.92 -36.54
CA GLN A 679 14.50 -28.16 -36.05
C GLN A 679 15.33 -28.78 -34.91
N ALA A 680 16.66 -28.80 -35.03
CA ALA A 680 17.56 -29.26 -33.98
C ALA A 680 17.42 -28.41 -32.70
N LEU A 681 17.29 -27.09 -32.84
CA LEU A 681 16.98 -26.20 -31.71
C LEU A 681 15.66 -26.58 -31.03
N LYS A 682 14.61 -26.85 -31.81
CA LYS A 682 13.32 -27.28 -31.26
C LYS A 682 13.46 -28.60 -30.49
N GLU A 683 14.06 -29.61 -31.10
CA GLU A 683 14.26 -30.93 -30.47
C GLU A 683 15.13 -30.84 -29.21
N ALA A 684 16.18 -30.02 -29.22
CA ALA A 684 17.03 -29.78 -28.06
C ALA A 684 16.29 -29.07 -26.92
N LYS A 685 15.42 -28.09 -27.22
CA LYS A 685 14.53 -27.49 -26.22
C LYS A 685 13.60 -28.54 -25.61
N GLU A 686 12.91 -29.30 -26.47
CA GLU A 686 11.95 -30.32 -26.05
C GLU A 686 12.63 -31.39 -25.16
N MET A 687 13.82 -31.86 -25.54
CA MET A 687 14.61 -32.83 -24.78
C MET A 687 15.15 -32.26 -23.45
N THR A 688 15.68 -31.03 -23.46
CA THR A 688 16.21 -30.38 -22.26
C THR A 688 15.10 -30.12 -21.25
N ILE A 689 13.90 -29.69 -21.68
CA ILE A 689 12.71 -29.58 -20.82
C ILE A 689 12.38 -30.94 -20.18
N ALA A 690 12.36 -32.01 -20.99
CA ALA A 690 12.09 -33.37 -20.50
C ALA A 690 13.16 -33.93 -19.55
N ASN A 691 14.36 -33.35 -19.52
CA ASN A 691 15.44 -33.71 -18.59
C ASN A 691 15.41 -32.84 -17.31
N VAL A 692 15.30 -31.52 -17.45
CA VAL A 692 15.24 -30.57 -16.32
C VAL A 692 14.07 -30.85 -15.39
N THR A 693 12.90 -31.19 -15.94
CA THR A 693 11.71 -31.53 -15.16
C THR A 693 11.88 -32.79 -14.30
N LYS A 694 12.78 -33.70 -14.68
CA LYS A 694 13.13 -34.93 -13.93
C LYS A 694 14.23 -34.75 -12.89
N LEU A 695 14.91 -33.60 -12.83
CA LEU A 695 15.96 -33.35 -11.84
C LEU A 695 15.38 -33.43 -10.41
N PRO A 696 15.92 -34.28 -9.51
CA PRO A 696 15.24 -34.61 -8.25
C PRO A 696 15.39 -33.55 -7.15
N TYR A 697 16.46 -32.73 -7.16
CA TYR A 697 16.70 -31.74 -6.09
C TYR A 697 16.10 -30.36 -6.38
N LEU A 698 15.89 -30.02 -7.66
CA LEU A 698 15.23 -28.76 -8.01
C LEU A 698 13.78 -28.71 -7.53
N THR A 699 13.40 -27.58 -6.95
CA THR A 699 12.00 -27.27 -6.63
C THR A 699 11.15 -27.12 -7.91
N ASN A 700 9.83 -27.29 -7.81
CA ASN A 700 8.92 -27.10 -8.95
C ASN A 700 9.00 -25.67 -9.54
N GLN A 701 9.27 -24.65 -8.72
CA GLN A 701 9.50 -23.29 -9.20
C GLN A 701 10.78 -23.22 -10.04
N GLN A 702 11.92 -23.71 -9.53
CA GLN A 702 13.18 -23.73 -10.28
C GLN A 702 13.08 -24.50 -11.59
N LYS A 703 12.38 -25.65 -11.61
CA LYS A 703 12.08 -26.38 -12.84
C LYS A 703 11.31 -25.52 -13.84
N THR A 704 10.29 -24.81 -13.37
CA THR A 704 9.47 -23.91 -14.20
C THR A 704 10.29 -22.72 -14.73
N ASP A 705 11.15 -22.14 -13.90
CA ASP A 705 12.03 -21.02 -14.28
C ASP A 705 13.03 -21.42 -15.37
N TYR A 706 13.59 -22.63 -15.29
CA TYR A 706 14.45 -23.18 -16.34
C TYR A 706 13.67 -23.56 -17.59
N VAL A 707 12.47 -24.13 -17.47
CA VAL A 707 11.59 -24.38 -18.64
C VAL A 707 11.25 -23.07 -19.36
N ALA A 708 10.99 -21.98 -18.63
CA ALA A 708 10.78 -20.65 -19.20
C ALA A 708 12.00 -20.16 -20.02
N GLN A 709 13.20 -20.31 -19.46
CA GLN A 709 14.45 -19.96 -20.13
C GLN A 709 14.68 -20.81 -21.39
N ILE A 710 14.44 -22.12 -21.34
CA ILE A 710 14.61 -23.03 -22.49
C ILE A 710 13.60 -22.68 -23.60
N LEU A 711 12.34 -22.39 -23.27
CA LEU A 711 11.35 -21.92 -24.24
C LEU A 711 11.78 -20.61 -24.90
N ALA A 712 12.37 -19.69 -24.15
CA ALA A 712 12.86 -18.39 -24.63
C ALA A 712 14.19 -18.45 -25.43
N ALA A 713 14.98 -19.51 -25.30
CA ALA A 713 16.29 -19.63 -25.97
C ALA A 713 16.19 -19.51 -27.51
N ASN A 714 17.12 -18.82 -28.15
CA ASN A 714 17.13 -18.60 -29.60
C ASN A 714 18.18 -19.44 -30.36
N SER A 715 19.02 -20.19 -29.66
CA SER A 715 20.13 -20.96 -30.23
C SER A 715 20.44 -22.21 -29.40
N MET A 716 21.05 -23.22 -30.05
CA MET A 716 21.44 -24.49 -29.42
C MET A 716 22.32 -24.26 -28.19
N LYS A 717 23.31 -23.35 -28.32
CA LYS A 717 24.25 -22.96 -27.25
C LYS A 717 23.53 -22.45 -26.01
N GLN A 718 22.49 -21.61 -26.16
CA GLN A 718 21.70 -21.15 -25.02
C GLN A 718 20.97 -22.31 -24.32
N VAL A 719 20.44 -23.28 -25.07
CA VAL A 719 19.78 -24.47 -24.48
C VAL A 719 20.79 -25.32 -23.68
N GLU A 720 21.98 -25.55 -24.23
CA GLU A 720 23.10 -26.24 -23.55
C GLU A 720 23.51 -25.52 -22.25
N GLU A 721 23.59 -24.18 -22.28
CA GLU A 721 23.93 -23.36 -21.12
C GLU A 721 22.87 -23.43 -20.01
N ILE A 722 21.59 -23.41 -20.39
CA ILE A 722 20.48 -23.51 -19.44
C ILE A 722 20.40 -24.93 -18.85
N SER A 723 20.70 -25.97 -19.65
CA SER A 723 20.86 -27.36 -19.17
C SER A 723 21.96 -27.47 -18.10
N LEU A 724 23.16 -26.94 -18.42
CA LEU A 724 24.29 -26.93 -17.50
C LEU A 724 23.94 -26.17 -16.21
N ALA A 725 23.32 -25.00 -16.31
CA ALA A 725 22.90 -24.22 -15.15
C ALA A 725 21.89 -24.97 -14.26
N ALA A 726 20.88 -25.62 -14.85
CA ALA A 726 19.90 -26.41 -14.13
C ALA A 726 20.52 -27.62 -13.42
N LYS A 727 21.42 -28.35 -14.10
CA LYS A 727 22.15 -29.47 -13.50
C LYS A 727 23.13 -29.02 -12.42
N GLN A 728 23.83 -27.90 -12.59
CA GLN A 728 24.69 -27.32 -11.55
C GLN A 728 23.90 -26.87 -10.32
N GLN A 729 22.73 -26.26 -10.49
CA GLN A 729 21.85 -25.93 -9.36
C GLN A 729 21.34 -27.19 -8.65
N ASN A 730 20.91 -28.22 -9.39
CA ASN A 730 20.54 -29.53 -8.83
C ASN A 730 21.71 -30.17 -8.05
N LEU A 731 22.92 -30.12 -8.59
CA LEU A 731 24.14 -30.61 -7.94
C LEU A 731 24.42 -29.84 -6.64
N SER A 732 24.30 -28.51 -6.65
CA SER A 732 24.53 -27.66 -5.47
C SER A 732 23.59 -27.98 -4.29
N GLN A 733 22.40 -28.48 -4.59
CA GLN A 733 21.36 -28.86 -3.63
C GLN A 733 21.43 -30.36 -3.24
N THR A 734 22.27 -31.14 -3.91
CA THR A 734 22.46 -32.57 -3.61
C THR A 734 23.29 -32.74 -2.34
N THR A 735 22.71 -33.31 -1.28
CA THR A 735 23.36 -33.48 0.03
C THR A 735 23.97 -34.86 0.26
N ASN A 736 23.55 -35.87 -0.51
CA ASN A 736 24.08 -37.24 -0.44
C ASN A 736 25.37 -37.36 -1.28
N PRO A 737 26.52 -37.78 -0.70
CA PRO A 737 27.78 -37.85 -1.43
C PRO A 737 27.79 -38.79 -2.65
N LYS A 738 27.01 -39.88 -2.65
CA LYS A 738 26.95 -40.82 -3.79
C LYS A 738 26.16 -40.26 -4.97
N GLU A 739 25.04 -39.60 -4.67
CA GLU A 739 24.22 -38.92 -5.68
C GLU A 739 24.93 -37.65 -6.18
N TYR A 740 25.66 -36.94 -5.31
CA TYR A 740 26.52 -35.83 -5.72
C TYR A 740 27.59 -36.31 -6.70
N TYR A 741 28.27 -37.42 -6.42
CA TYR A 741 29.22 -38.04 -7.35
C TYR A 741 28.55 -38.37 -8.69
N ALA A 742 27.39 -39.02 -8.69
CA ALA A 742 26.68 -39.36 -9.93
C ALA A 742 26.30 -38.12 -10.76
N ASN A 743 25.73 -37.10 -10.12
CA ASN A 743 25.35 -35.83 -10.74
C ASN A 743 26.57 -35.04 -11.25
N ALA A 744 27.70 -35.08 -10.53
CA ALA A 744 28.94 -34.45 -10.94
C ALA A 744 29.60 -35.15 -12.14
N VAL A 745 29.56 -36.49 -12.18
CA VAL A 745 30.02 -37.28 -13.33
C VAL A 745 29.16 -37.02 -14.57
N ASP A 746 27.82 -36.94 -14.41
CA ASP A 746 26.91 -36.56 -15.50
C ASP A 746 27.25 -35.18 -16.08
N ILE A 747 27.44 -34.17 -15.24
CA ILE A 747 27.85 -32.82 -15.69
C ILE A 747 29.19 -32.88 -16.44
N ILE A 748 30.22 -33.53 -15.88
CA ILE A 748 31.56 -33.55 -16.49
C ILE A 748 31.55 -34.26 -17.85
N ASN A 749 30.83 -35.37 -17.99
CA ASN A 749 30.84 -36.16 -19.23
C ASN A 749 29.87 -35.61 -20.29
N ASN A 750 28.69 -35.13 -19.90
CA ASN A 750 27.59 -34.85 -20.82
C ASN A 750 27.35 -33.34 -21.05
N GLU A 751 27.68 -32.47 -20.08
CA GLU A 751 27.46 -31.00 -20.21
C GLU A 751 28.74 -30.21 -20.47
N LEU A 752 29.89 -30.68 -19.95
CA LEU A 752 31.19 -30.05 -20.20
C LEU A 752 31.80 -30.55 -21.52
N THR A 753 31.10 -30.24 -22.63
CA THR A 753 31.36 -30.75 -23.98
C THR A 753 32.58 -30.13 -24.69
N ALA A 754 33.14 -29.03 -24.19
CA ALA A 754 34.36 -28.43 -24.73
C ALA A 754 35.64 -29.10 -24.18
N LEU A 755 35.52 -29.82 -23.05
CA LEU A 755 36.58 -30.71 -22.55
C LEU A 755 36.71 -31.94 -23.45
N ASN A 756 37.94 -32.38 -23.73
CA ASN A 756 38.13 -33.67 -24.39
C ASN A 756 37.95 -34.85 -23.41
N ALA A 757 37.72 -36.05 -23.96
CA ALA A 757 37.42 -37.25 -23.17
C ALA A 757 38.49 -37.60 -22.10
N GLU A 758 39.77 -37.31 -22.34
CA GLU A 758 40.84 -37.57 -21.35
C GLU A 758 40.81 -36.54 -20.21
N GLN A 759 40.47 -35.27 -20.50
CA GLN A 759 40.23 -34.24 -19.48
C GLN A 759 38.99 -34.58 -18.62
N GLN A 760 37.87 -34.96 -19.26
CA GLN A 760 36.65 -35.38 -18.57
C GLN A 760 36.95 -36.55 -17.62
N LYS A 761 37.60 -37.61 -18.14
CA LYS A 761 38.05 -38.78 -17.37
C LYS A 761 38.98 -38.40 -16.21
N GLY A 762 39.92 -37.48 -16.41
CA GLY A 762 40.80 -36.96 -15.35
C GLY A 762 40.01 -36.29 -14.22
N TYR A 763 39.07 -35.40 -14.54
CA TYR A 763 38.21 -34.78 -13.53
C TYR A 763 37.27 -35.77 -12.85
N VAL A 764 36.73 -36.76 -13.55
CA VAL A 764 35.94 -37.86 -12.95
C VAL A 764 36.77 -38.66 -11.94
N GLN A 765 38.03 -38.98 -12.27
CA GLN A 765 38.95 -39.63 -11.32
C GLN A 765 39.25 -38.75 -10.09
N GLU A 766 39.32 -37.42 -10.24
CA GLU A 766 39.45 -36.50 -9.11
C GLU A 766 38.24 -36.56 -8.14
N LEU A 767 37.05 -37.02 -8.55
CA LEU A 767 35.87 -37.15 -7.68
C LEU A 767 35.91 -38.38 -6.74
N GLY A 768 36.71 -39.40 -7.04
CA GLY A 768 36.72 -40.69 -6.33
C GLY A 768 36.04 -41.81 -7.15
N THR A 769 35.24 -42.65 -6.50
CA THR A 769 34.45 -43.71 -7.19
C THR A 769 32.99 -43.74 -6.70
N ALA A 770 32.10 -44.38 -7.45
CA ALA A 770 30.69 -44.53 -7.06
C ALA A 770 30.50 -45.28 -5.71
N THR A 771 31.43 -46.16 -5.34
CA THR A 771 31.43 -46.88 -4.06
C THR A 771 32.14 -46.13 -2.94
N SER A 772 33.10 -45.25 -3.28
CA SER A 772 33.90 -44.44 -2.36
C SER A 772 34.14 -43.04 -2.94
N PRO A 773 33.13 -42.15 -2.92
CA PRO A 773 33.27 -40.77 -3.38
C PRO A 773 34.07 -39.95 -2.36
N LYS A 774 34.75 -38.89 -2.83
CA LYS A 774 35.41 -37.93 -1.92
C LYS A 774 34.38 -37.09 -1.14
N SER A 775 34.86 -36.19 -0.28
CA SER A 775 33.99 -35.21 0.37
C SER A 775 33.32 -34.30 -0.67
N ILE A 776 32.09 -33.88 -0.39
CA ILE A 776 31.34 -32.96 -1.27
C ILE A 776 32.14 -31.69 -1.56
N GLU A 777 32.88 -31.17 -0.58
CA GLU A 777 33.70 -29.96 -0.77
C GLU A 777 34.89 -30.19 -1.74
N SER A 778 35.53 -31.36 -1.69
CA SER A 778 36.55 -31.74 -2.67
C SER A 778 35.95 -31.96 -4.07
N MET A 779 34.74 -32.50 -4.15
CA MET A 779 34.05 -32.72 -5.42
C MET A 779 33.58 -31.39 -6.05
N LYS A 780 33.04 -30.45 -5.25
CA LYS A 780 32.74 -29.08 -5.68
C LYS A 780 33.95 -28.39 -6.29
N ALA A 781 35.11 -28.45 -5.61
CA ALA A 781 36.35 -27.86 -6.10
C ALA A 781 36.80 -28.46 -7.45
N THR A 782 36.61 -29.77 -7.64
CA THR A 782 36.90 -30.48 -8.90
C THR A 782 35.95 -30.04 -10.02
N VAL A 783 34.63 -30.02 -9.76
CA VAL A 783 33.62 -29.59 -10.74
C VAL A 783 33.81 -28.12 -11.13
N ALA A 784 34.19 -27.25 -10.18
CA ALA A 784 34.49 -25.85 -10.46
C ALA A 784 35.71 -25.69 -11.40
N LYS A 785 36.80 -26.43 -11.16
CA LYS A 785 37.95 -26.47 -12.08
C LYS A 785 37.56 -26.95 -13.48
N ALA A 786 36.82 -28.06 -13.56
CA ALA A 786 36.37 -28.62 -14.82
C ALA A 786 35.49 -27.63 -15.60
N THR A 787 34.56 -26.96 -14.91
CA THR A 787 33.68 -25.93 -15.49
C THR A 787 34.48 -24.74 -16.02
N ALA A 788 35.45 -24.24 -15.26
CA ALA A 788 36.30 -23.12 -15.68
C ALA A 788 37.18 -23.48 -16.89
N GLN A 789 37.73 -24.69 -16.93
CA GLN A 789 38.50 -25.18 -18.08
C GLN A 789 37.62 -25.38 -19.32
N ASN A 790 36.38 -25.87 -19.14
CA ASN A 790 35.38 -26.01 -20.20
C ASN A 790 35.02 -24.64 -20.81
N ALA A 791 34.74 -23.65 -19.96
CA ALA A 791 34.45 -22.27 -20.39
C ALA A 791 35.59 -21.67 -21.23
N LYS A 792 36.85 -21.87 -20.81
CA LYS A 792 38.02 -21.42 -21.58
C LYS A 792 38.12 -22.10 -22.95
N GLN A 793 37.94 -23.42 -23.03
CA GLN A 793 38.03 -24.17 -24.29
C GLN A 793 36.84 -23.89 -25.22
N PHE A 794 35.65 -23.63 -24.68
CA PHE A 794 34.48 -23.19 -25.44
C PHE A 794 34.77 -21.84 -26.12
N ASP A 795 35.31 -20.87 -25.38
CA ASP A 795 35.69 -19.57 -25.94
C ASP A 795 36.77 -19.69 -27.01
N GLU A 796 37.82 -20.50 -26.78
CA GLU A 796 38.88 -20.76 -27.76
C GLU A 796 38.37 -21.37 -29.08
N GLN A 797 37.23 -22.06 -29.06
CA GLN A 797 36.54 -22.55 -30.27
C GLN A 797 35.63 -21.48 -30.86
N LEU A 798 34.79 -20.85 -30.05
CA LEU A 798 33.80 -19.87 -30.51
C LEU A 798 34.45 -18.61 -31.10
N ILE A 799 35.56 -18.15 -30.52
CA ILE A 799 36.39 -17.06 -31.06
C ILE A 799 36.81 -17.32 -32.51
N LYS A 800 37.16 -18.57 -32.87
CA LYS A 800 37.57 -18.91 -34.25
C LYS A 800 36.40 -18.82 -35.23
N GLU A 801 35.18 -19.10 -34.79
CA GLU A 801 33.98 -18.90 -35.61
C GLU A 801 33.60 -17.42 -35.71
N ILE A 802 33.68 -16.67 -34.62
CA ILE A 802 33.48 -15.20 -34.62
C ILE A 802 34.47 -14.53 -35.57
N ASP A 803 35.75 -14.91 -35.57
CA ASP A 803 36.76 -14.39 -36.50
C ASP A 803 36.44 -14.67 -37.97
N LYS A 804 35.92 -15.87 -38.29
CA LYS A 804 35.43 -16.18 -39.64
C LYS A 804 34.22 -15.32 -40.01
N MET A 805 33.28 -15.10 -39.08
CA MET A 805 32.11 -14.26 -39.30
C MET A 805 32.50 -12.80 -39.56
N ILE A 806 33.44 -12.25 -38.79
CA ILE A 806 34.00 -10.91 -39.01
C ILE A 806 34.66 -10.82 -40.39
N ALA A 807 35.49 -11.81 -40.76
CA ALA A 807 36.15 -11.86 -42.07
C ALA A 807 35.16 -12.01 -43.24
N ALA A 808 34.02 -12.68 -43.03
CA ALA A 808 32.94 -12.81 -43.99
C ALA A 808 32.00 -11.59 -44.05
N GLY A 809 32.14 -10.62 -43.15
CA GLY A 809 31.25 -9.44 -43.04
C GLY A 809 29.92 -9.69 -42.30
N ASN A 810 29.73 -10.86 -41.69
CA ASN A 810 28.53 -11.26 -40.95
C ASN A 810 28.54 -10.68 -39.52
N LEU A 811 28.64 -9.35 -39.41
CA LEU A 811 28.96 -8.66 -38.16
C LEU A 811 27.88 -8.73 -37.08
N GLU A 812 26.59 -8.82 -37.46
CA GLU A 812 25.49 -8.99 -36.49
C GLU A 812 25.51 -10.39 -35.88
N VAL A 813 25.63 -11.44 -36.70
CA VAL A 813 25.78 -12.83 -36.23
C VAL A 813 27.08 -13.02 -35.41
N ALA A 814 28.15 -12.30 -35.75
CA ALA A 814 29.36 -12.24 -34.94
C ALA A 814 29.10 -11.65 -33.55
N LYS A 815 28.25 -10.62 -33.45
CA LYS A 815 27.88 -9.96 -32.18
C LYS A 815 27.06 -10.90 -31.29
N GLU A 816 26.05 -11.56 -31.86
CA GLU A 816 25.26 -12.59 -31.16
C GLU A 816 26.14 -13.72 -30.62
N ASN A 817 27.14 -14.17 -31.38
CA ASN A 817 28.07 -15.21 -30.92
C ASN A 817 29.08 -14.68 -29.88
N ALA A 818 29.50 -13.42 -29.96
CA ALA A 818 30.35 -12.81 -28.92
C ALA A 818 29.63 -12.72 -27.57
N ASP A 819 28.30 -12.54 -27.57
CA ASP A 819 27.50 -12.53 -26.35
C ASP A 819 27.47 -13.87 -25.60
N LEU A 820 27.73 -14.98 -26.29
CA LEU A 820 27.79 -16.33 -25.72
C LEU A 820 29.16 -16.68 -25.11
N LEU A 821 30.19 -15.85 -25.28
CA LEU A 821 31.52 -16.08 -24.68
C LEU A 821 31.42 -16.09 -23.14
N LYS A 822 32.12 -17.06 -22.54
CA LYS A 822 32.04 -17.41 -21.11
C LYS A 822 33.12 -16.73 -20.26
N VAL A 823 34.22 -16.28 -20.86
CA VAL A 823 35.24 -15.48 -20.18
C VAL A 823 34.97 -14.01 -20.48
N GLU A 824 34.63 -13.23 -19.45
CA GLU A 824 34.21 -11.83 -19.58
C GLU A 824 35.25 -10.95 -20.33
N ALA A 825 36.54 -11.24 -20.15
CA ALA A 825 37.63 -10.58 -20.87
C ALA A 825 37.59 -10.86 -22.39
N ASN A 826 37.26 -12.09 -22.80
CA ASN A 826 37.10 -12.44 -24.21
C ASN A 826 35.86 -11.76 -24.79
N LYS A 827 34.73 -11.81 -24.07
CA LYS A 827 33.48 -11.15 -24.45
C LYS A 827 33.70 -9.65 -24.70
N THR A 828 34.27 -8.95 -23.73
CA THR A 828 34.61 -7.51 -23.82
C THR A 828 35.50 -7.22 -25.04
N ALA A 829 36.56 -8.00 -25.25
CA ALA A 829 37.49 -7.80 -26.36
C ALA A 829 36.84 -8.02 -27.74
N TYR A 830 36.01 -9.06 -27.88
CA TYR A 830 35.35 -9.38 -29.14
C TYR A 830 34.19 -8.44 -29.48
N THR A 831 33.40 -7.99 -28.49
CA THR A 831 32.40 -6.93 -28.70
C THR A 831 33.05 -5.66 -29.24
N ALA A 832 34.15 -5.20 -28.64
CA ALA A 832 34.88 -4.02 -29.12
C ALA A 832 35.45 -4.21 -30.55
N LYS A 833 35.97 -5.39 -30.87
CA LYS A 833 36.47 -5.75 -32.21
C LYS A 833 35.36 -5.72 -33.28
N ILE A 834 34.17 -6.21 -32.93
CA ILE A 834 33.01 -6.25 -33.83
C ILE A 834 32.43 -4.85 -34.03
N ASP A 835 32.26 -4.07 -32.96
CA ASP A 835 31.73 -2.71 -33.05
C ASP A 835 32.65 -1.79 -33.88
N ALA A 836 33.97 -1.96 -33.77
CA ALA A 836 34.93 -1.28 -34.65
C ALA A 836 34.78 -1.67 -36.14
N ALA A 837 34.52 -2.95 -36.43
CA ALA A 837 34.25 -3.42 -37.79
C ALA A 837 32.91 -2.90 -38.34
N ILE A 838 31.88 -2.79 -37.50
CA ILE A 838 30.59 -2.18 -37.86
C ILE A 838 30.77 -0.69 -38.19
N ALA A 839 31.50 0.05 -37.36
CA ALA A 839 31.81 1.46 -37.61
C ALA A 839 32.56 1.66 -38.94
N LEU A 840 33.56 0.83 -39.22
CA LEU A 840 34.28 0.87 -40.50
C LEU A 840 33.38 0.56 -41.70
N ARG A 841 32.48 -0.43 -41.60
CA ARG A 841 31.51 -0.75 -42.66
C ARG A 841 30.62 0.47 -42.97
N THR A 842 30.08 1.12 -41.95
CA THR A 842 29.23 2.31 -42.09
C THR A 842 29.99 3.47 -42.73
N ALA A 843 31.19 3.79 -42.22
CA ALA A 843 32.00 4.87 -42.76
C ALA A 843 32.44 4.64 -44.22
N LYS A 844 32.65 3.37 -44.63
CA LYS A 844 32.87 3.02 -46.05
C LYS A 844 31.65 3.30 -46.91
N GLU A 845 30.45 3.00 -46.42
CA GLU A 845 29.18 3.28 -47.11
C GLU A 845 29.02 4.79 -47.37
N GLU A 846 29.22 5.59 -46.32
CA GLU A 846 29.23 7.05 -46.38
C GLU A 846 30.28 7.58 -47.38
N ALA A 847 31.52 7.05 -47.32
CA ALA A 847 32.58 7.43 -48.24
C ALA A 847 32.19 7.17 -49.72
N ARG A 848 31.53 6.04 -50.04
CA ARG A 848 31.03 5.77 -51.40
C ARG A 848 29.92 6.75 -51.82
N ASN A 849 29.05 7.15 -50.88
CA ASN A 849 27.98 8.12 -51.13
C ASN A 849 28.51 9.53 -51.37
N GLU A 850 29.49 9.98 -50.58
CA GLU A 850 30.24 11.23 -50.82
C GLU A 850 30.89 11.21 -52.22
N LEU A 851 31.56 10.11 -52.58
CA LEU A 851 32.26 9.96 -53.85
C LEU A 851 31.31 9.95 -55.06
N THR A 852 30.09 9.44 -54.87
CA THR A 852 29.03 9.51 -55.88
C THR A 852 28.66 10.97 -56.15
N GLN A 853 28.52 11.78 -55.09
CA GLN A 853 28.20 13.21 -55.17
C GLN A 853 29.36 14.12 -55.62
N ALA A 854 30.62 13.65 -55.52
CA ALA A 854 31.81 14.38 -55.95
C ALA A 854 31.85 14.61 -57.48
N ALA A 855 31.18 15.66 -57.97
CA ALA A 855 31.08 15.98 -59.41
C ALA A 855 32.42 16.31 -60.08
N TYR A 856 33.46 16.62 -59.30
CA TYR A 856 34.80 16.96 -59.76
C TYR A 856 35.69 15.74 -60.08
N LEU A 857 35.26 14.51 -59.78
CA LEU A 857 36.01 13.29 -60.07
C LEU A 857 35.48 12.60 -61.33
N THR A 858 36.39 12.16 -62.19
CA THR A 858 36.04 11.36 -63.37
C THR A 858 35.50 9.98 -62.97
N PRO A 859 34.66 9.31 -63.80
CA PRO A 859 34.19 7.95 -63.50
C PRO A 859 35.31 6.92 -63.24
N ALA A 860 36.47 7.11 -63.88
CA ALA A 860 37.66 6.28 -63.67
C ALA A 860 38.28 6.49 -62.27
N GLU A 861 38.44 7.75 -61.85
CA GLU A 861 38.91 8.08 -60.49
C GLU A 861 37.90 7.62 -59.43
N LYS A 862 36.59 7.78 -59.68
CA LYS A 862 35.56 7.28 -58.78
C LYS A 862 35.67 5.77 -58.57
N LYS A 863 35.84 5.02 -59.66
CA LYS A 863 36.07 3.56 -59.61
C LYS A 863 37.35 3.20 -58.85
N ALA A 864 38.42 3.96 -59.02
CA ALA A 864 39.69 3.75 -58.31
C ALA A 864 39.58 3.99 -56.80
N PHE A 865 38.94 5.09 -56.38
CA PHE A 865 38.73 5.38 -54.96
C PHE A 865 37.71 4.42 -54.32
N VAL A 866 36.65 4.02 -55.01
CA VAL A 866 35.73 2.96 -54.51
C VAL A 866 36.48 1.65 -54.25
N LYS A 867 37.47 1.28 -55.09
CA LYS A 867 38.36 0.15 -54.80
C LYS A 867 39.14 0.36 -53.51
N GLN A 868 39.77 1.53 -53.32
CA GLN A 868 40.55 1.84 -52.11
C GLN A 868 39.68 1.86 -50.84
N ILE A 869 38.46 2.43 -50.91
CA ILE A 869 37.47 2.39 -49.82
C ILE A 869 37.13 0.94 -49.46
N ASN A 870 36.92 0.07 -50.46
CA ASN A 870 36.61 -1.33 -50.21
C ASN A 870 37.81 -2.07 -49.62
N ASP A 871 39.03 -1.81 -50.10
CA ASP A 871 40.28 -2.43 -49.64
C ASP A 871 40.71 -2.03 -48.20
N ALA A 872 40.30 -0.84 -47.72
CA ALA A 872 40.70 -0.31 -46.41
C ALA A 872 40.29 -1.22 -45.23
N LYS A 873 41.22 -1.54 -44.32
CA LYS A 873 41.03 -2.47 -43.19
C LYS A 873 40.83 -1.76 -41.85
N THR A 874 41.13 -0.47 -41.79
CA THR A 874 41.01 0.36 -40.59
C THR A 874 40.35 1.70 -40.92
N MET A 875 39.89 2.41 -39.88
CA MET A 875 39.34 3.75 -40.04
C MET A 875 40.40 4.74 -40.55
N ASP A 876 41.67 4.60 -40.13
CA ASP A 876 42.77 5.44 -40.57
C ASP A 876 43.10 5.25 -42.06
N GLU A 877 43.03 4.02 -42.57
CA GLU A 877 43.17 3.75 -44.00
C GLU A 877 42.03 4.37 -44.80
N LEU A 878 40.78 4.29 -44.30
CA LEU A 878 39.63 4.93 -44.93
C LEU A 878 39.75 6.46 -44.93
N ASN A 879 40.17 7.07 -43.81
CA ASN A 879 40.32 8.52 -43.68
C ASN A 879 41.38 9.06 -44.65
N LYS A 880 42.51 8.36 -44.84
CA LYS A 880 43.51 8.72 -45.87
C LYS A 880 42.94 8.69 -47.29
N VAL A 881 42.02 7.75 -47.58
CA VAL A 881 41.31 7.73 -48.87
C VAL A 881 40.33 8.91 -48.98
N LYS A 882 39.63 9.28 -47.89
CA LYS A 882 38.79 10.49 -47.82
C LYS A 882 39.58 11.77 -48.10
N GLU A 883 40.73 11.93 -47.46
CA GLU A 883 41.66 13.03 -47.68
C GLU A 883 42.12 13.08 -49.16
N ALA A 884 42.52 11.93 -49.72
CA ALA A 884 43.05 11.84 -51.09
C ALA A 884 42.03 12.22 -52.17
N TYR A 885 40.74 11.85 -52.03
CA TYR A 885 39.72 12.31 -52.97
C TYR A 885 39.31 13.77 -52.71
N THR A 886 39.23 14.19 -51.45
CA THR A 886 38.87 15.58 -51.09
C THR A 886 39.91 16.59 -51.58
N ALA A 887 41.20 16.23 -51.57
CA ALA A 887 42.28 17.05 -52.10
C ALA A 887 42.08 17.43 -53.58
N LYS A 888 41.41 16.57 -54.38
CA LYS A 888 41.10 16.78 -55.80
C LYS A 888 39.90 17.70 -56.07
N ALA A 889 39.18 18.16 -55.05
CA ALA A 889 38.12 19.16 -55.24
C ALA A 889 38.70 20.45 -55.87
N PRO A 890 37.96 21.16 -56.74
CA PRO A 890 38.44 22.42 -57.33
C PRO A 890 38.65 23.50 -56.26
N ALA A 891 39.45 24.51 -56.57
CA ALA A 891 39.55 25.71 -55.73
C ALA A 891 38.23 26.50 -55.76
N THR A 892 37.97 27.24 -54.69
CA THR A 892 36.76 28.07 -54.50
C THR A 892 37.14 29.55 -54.44
N ALA A 893 36.22 30.42 -54.85
CA ALA A 893 36.44 31.86 -54.88
C ALA A 893 36.55 32.45 -53.45
N VAL A 894 37.57 33.28 -53.23
CA VAL A 894 37.77 34.07 -52.02
C VAL A 894 37.83 35.54 -52.42
N PRO A 895 36.87 36.40 -52.03
CA PRO A 895 36.90 37.82 -52.37
C PRO A 895 38.19 38.49 -51.88
N LEU A 896 38.88 39.21 -52.77
CA LEU A 896 40.04 40.02 -52.44
C LEU A 896 39.67 41.51 -52.48
N TYR A 897 39.83 42.18 -51.35
CA TYR A 897 39.44 43.58 -51.17
C TYR A 897 40.61 44.53 -51.46
N ARG A 898 40.33 45.70 -52.05
CA ARG A 898 41.30 46.77 -52.36
C ARG A 898 40.91 48.07 -51.65
N ALA A 899 41.83 48.63 -50.87
CA ALA A 899 41.68 49.93 -50.21
C ALA A 899 42.77 50.90 -50.65
N TYR A 900 42.42 52.16 -50.89
CA TYR A 900 43.33 53.19 -51.41
C TYR A 900 43.66 54.28 -50.38
N ASN A 901 44.95 54.55 -50.16
CA ASN A 901 45.42 55.62 -49.29
C ASN A 901 45.67 56.92 -50.06
N LYS A 902 44.75 57.87 -49.91
CA LYS A 902 44.83 59.20 -50.53
C LYS A 902 46.05 60.04 -50.10
N ASN A 903 46.70 59.72 -48.97
CA ASN A 903 47.79 60.53 -48.43
C ASN A 903 49.16 60.21 -49.05
N ASN A 904 49.37 58.97 -49.52
CA ASN A 904 50.64 58.52 -50.08
C ASN A 904 50.52 57.72 -51.39
N GLY A 905 49.31 57.44 -51.90
CA GLY A 905 49.09 56.73 -53.16
C GLY A 905 48.99 55.19 -53.04
N GLU A 906 49.13 54.65 -51.83
CA GLU A 906 49.24 53.20 -51.60
C GLU A 906 47.91 52.44 -51.81
N HIS A 907 47.99 51.19 -52.28
CA HIS A 907 46.84 50.29 -52.40
C HIS A 907 47.07 48.98 -51.61
N LEU A 908 46.24 48.72 -50.60
CA LEU A 908 46.26 47.46 -49.86
C LEU A 908 45.31 46.45 -50.51
N TYR A 909 45.82 45.27 -50.80
CA TYR A 909 45.07 44.10 -51.26
C TYR A 909 45.06 43.01 -50.18
N THR A 910 43.88 42.50 -49.83
CA THR A 910 43.74 41.48 -48.77
C THR A 910 42.52 40.59 -48.93
N ALA A 911 42.64 39.32 -48.56
CA ALA A 911 41.51 38.39 -48.39
C ALA A 911 40.84 38.55 -47.02
N SER A 912 41.49 39.22 -46.07
CA SER A 912 40.94 39.49 -44.74
C SER A 912 40.01 40.69 -44.78
N LYS A 913 38.70 40.43 -44.76
CA LYS A 913 37.67 41.47 -44.62
C LYS A 913 37.89 42.34 -43.39
N ALA A 914 38.42 41.76 -42.30
CA ALA A 914 38.74 42.49 -41.07
C ALA A 914 39.93 43.45 -41.24
N GLU A 915 40.97 43.07 -41.98
CA GLU A 915 42.12 43.94 -42.28
C GLU A 915 41.68 45.11 -43.18
N TYR A 916 40.86 44.81 -44.20
CA TYR A 916 40.26 45.81 -45.08
C TYR A 916 39.39 46.83 -44.32
N ASP A 917 38.47 46.36 -43.47
CA ASP A 917 37.60 47.23 -42.68
C ASP A 917 38.40 48.10 -41.70
N HIS A 918 39.51 47.57 -41.16
CA HIS A 918 40.39 48.31 -40.28
C HIS A 918 41.08 49.48 -41.00
N VAL A 919 41.73 49.28 -42.15
CA VAL A 919 42.41 50.38 -42.84
C VAL A 919 41.43 51.44 -43.36
N VAL A 920 40.22 51.03 -43.78
CA VAL A 920 39.15 51.97 -44.14
C VAL A 920 38.73 52.82 -42.93
N SER A 921 38.64 52.24 -41.73
CA SER A 921 38.35 53.00 -40.50
C SER A 921 39.44 54.03 -40.13
N LEU A 922 40.68 53.82 -40.60
CA LEU A 922 41.80 54.75 -40.47
C LEU A 922 41.85 55.83 -41.57
N GLY A 923 40.79 55.94 -42.39
CA GLY A 923 40.65 56.99 -43.41
C GLY A 923 41.09 56.58 -44.82
N TRP A 924 41.41 55.30 -45.06
CA TRP A 924 41.62 54.80 -46.42
C TRP A 924 40.29 54.75 -47.17
N THR A 925 40.33 54.95 -48.49
CA THR A 925 39.16 54.88 -49.36
C THR A 925 38.83 53.43 -49.66
N ALA A 926 37.62 53.03 -49.30
CA ALA A 926 37.06 51.72 -49.62
C ALA A 926 36.77 51.60 -51.13
N GLU A 927 37.46 50.69 -51.83
CA GLU A 927 37.21 50.43 -53.26
C GLU A 927 36.53 49.07 -53.53
N GLY A 928 36.29 48.28 -52.47
CA GLY A 928 35.52 47.04 -52.53
C GLY A 928 36.34 45.83 -52.96
N THR A 929 35.67 44.84 -53.55
CA THR A 929 36.31 43.63 -54.09
C THR A 929 36.98 43.94 -55.42
N ALA A 930 38.29 43.79 -55.51
CA ALA A 930 39.04 44.00 -56.75
C ALA A 930 38.98 42.78 -57.68
N TRP A 931 39.05 41.57 -57.13
CA TRP A 931 38.81 40.30 -57.83
C TRP A 931 38.59 39.17 -56.82
N ASN A 932 38.24 37.97 -57.29
CA ASN A 932 38.23 36.76 -56.47
C ASN A 932 39.61 36.09 -56.54
N ALA A 933 40.29 35.90 -55.41
CA ALA A 933 41.44 35.00 -55.30
C ALA A 933 40.97 33.54 -55.20
N ALA A 934 41.91 32.59 -55.28
CA ALA A 934 41.62 31.18 -55.06
C ALA A 934 41.77 30.80 -53.58
N SER A 935 40.96 29.86 -53.09
CA SER A 935 41.09 29.30 -51.73
C SER A 935 42.30 28.36 -51.56
N LYS A 936 42.83 27.85 -52.67
CA LYS A 936 44.09 27.10 -52.76
C LYS A 936 44.69 27.26 -54.16
N GLY A 937 46.01 27.16 -54.28
CA GLY A 937 46.75 27.32 -55.54
C GLY A 937 48.19 27.74 -55.28
N LYS A 938 48.79 28.52 -56.19
CA LYS A 938 50.12 29.08 -55.95
C LYS A 938 50.04 30.21 -54.90
N PRO A 939 50.88 30.20 -53.84
CA PRO A 939 50.85 31.25 -52.83
C PRO A 939 51.21 32.61 -53.43
N VAL A 940 50.50 33.66 -53.02
CA VAL A 940 50.88 35.06 -53.24
C VAL A 940 51.40 35.61 -51.92
N TYR A 941 52.66 36.00 -51.92
CA TYR A 941 53.35 36.55 -50.76
C TYR A 941 53.23 38.08 -50.75
N ARG A 942 53.05 38.68 -49.57
CA ARG A 942 53.08 40.14 -49.35
C ARG A 942 54.33 40.56 -48.60
N LEU A 943 54.96 41.65 -49.04
CA LEU A 943 55.96 42.39 -48.27
C LEU A 943 55.49 43.80 -47.99
N TYR A 944 56.00 44.38 -46.92
CA TYR A 944 55.79 45.79 -46.54
C TYR A 944 57.12 46.53 -46.42
N ASN A 945 57.26 47.69 -47.05
CA ASN A 945 58.42 48.56 -46.90
C ASN A 945 58.21 49.55 -45.75
N PRO A 946 58.91 49.42 -44.61
CA PRO A 946 58.75 50.34 -43.49
C PRO A 946 59.23 51.77 -43.77
N ASN A 947 60.02 52.01 -44.83
CA ASN A 947 60.56 53.32 -45.15
C ASN A 947 59.68 54.14 -46.11
N SER A 948 58.98 53.49 -47.04
CA SER A 948 58.04 54.16 -47.96
C SER A 948 56.57 53.98 -47.56
N GLY A 949 56.23 52.90 -46.85
CA GLY A 949 54.84 52.51 -46.56
C GLY A 949 54.17 51.67 -47.65
N GLU A 950 54.95 51.14 -48.61
CA GLU A 950 54.46 50.38 -49.77
C GLU A 950 54.32 48.87 -49.51
N HIS A 951 53.31 48.24 -50.13
CA HIS A 951 53.16 46.79 -50.18
C HIS A 951 53.52 46.22 -51.56
N PHE A 952 54.25 45.09 -51.55
CA PHE A 952 54.62 44.36 -52.76
C PHE A 952 54.09 42.94 -52.72
N TYR A 953 53.50 42.50 -53.84
CA TYR A 953 52.85 41.20 -53.99
C TYR A 953 53.52 40.38 -55.11
N THR A 954 53.87 39.13 -54.81
CA THR A 954 54.49 38.23 -55.78
C THR A 954 54.15 36.76 -55.54
N THR A 955 54.14 35.95 -56.61
CA THR A 955 54.12 34.48 -56.53
C THR A 955 55.53 33.86 -56.56
N ASN A 956 56.56 34.67 -56.79
CA ASN A 956 57.94 34.22 -56.89
C ASN A 956 58.63 34.32 -55.52
N GLU A 957 58.80 33.18 -54.86
CA GLU A 957 59.48 33.10 -53.56
C GLU A 957 60.94 33.64 -53.61
N THR A 958 61.61 33.57 -54.76
CA THR A 958 62.94 34.18 -54.93
C THR A 958 62.86 35.70 -54.96
N GLU A 959 61.89 36.29 -55.68
CA GLU A 959 61.65 37.75 -55.68
C GLU A 959 61.28 38.21 -54.27
N TYR A 960 60.41 37.48 -53.57
CA TYR A 960 60.04 37.71 -52.17
C TYR A 960 61.26 37.68 -51.22
N ASN A 961 62.14 36.69 -51.38
CA ASN A 961 63.35 36.58 -50.56
C ASN A 961 64.40 37.67 -50.89
N GLN A 962 64.46 38.13 -52.15
CA GLN A 962 65.37 39.20 -52.59
C GLN A 962 64.89 40.60 -52.17
N VAL A 963 63.61 40.93 -52.36
CA VAL A 963 63.06 42.23 -51.93
C VAL A 963 63.20 42.40 -50.42
N ALA A 964 62.99 41.34 -49.64
CA ALA A 964 63.22 41.35 -48.19
C ALA A 964 64.69 41.60 -47.80
N SER A 965 65.68 41.12 -48.57
CA SER A 965 67.11 41.38 -48.26
C SER A 965 67.52 42.84 -48.51
N HIS A 966 66.68 43.61 -49.20
CA HIS A 966 66.79 45.05 -49.36
C HIS A 966 65.98 45.86 -48.33
N GLY A 967 65.63 45.25 -47.18
CA GLY A 967 65.06 45.95 -46.02
C GLY A 967 63.54 45.97 -45.95
N TRP A 968 62.85 45.16 -46.77
CA TRP A 968 61.39 44.99 -46.70
C TRP A 968 61.00 43.90 -45.68
N ASN A 969 59.90 44.13 -44.97
CA ASN A 969 59.34 43.16 -44.03
C ASN A 969 58.53 42.09 -44.77
N LYS A 970 58.70 40.84 -44.34
CA LYS A 970 57.98 39.67 -44.86
C LYS A 970 56.67 39.46 -44.09
N GLU A 971 55.54 39.47 -44.78
CA GLU A 971 54.22 39.25 -44.16
C GLU A 971 53.61 37.86 -44.47
N GLY A 972 54.26 37.06 -45.31
CA GLY A 972 53.86 35.69 -45.63
C GLY A 972 52.83 35.59 -46.75
N VAL A 973 52.15 34.45 -46.81
CA VAL A 973 51.12 34.16 -47.82
C VAL A 973 49.82 34.82 -47.42
N VAL A 974 49.31 35.73 -48.25
CA VAL A 974 48.11 36.53 -47.97
C VAL A 974 46.88 36.06 -48.75
N PHE A 975 47.07 35.36 -49.87
CA PHE A 975 46.03 34.69 -50.67
C PHE A 975 46.70 33.74 -51.68
N TYR A 976 45.91 33.00 -52.46
CA TYR A 976 46.43 32.14 -53.54
C TYR A 976 46.02 32.64 -54.93
N SER A 977 46.96 32.54 -55.86
CA SER A 977 46.74 32.70 -57.30
C SER A 977 45.99 31.48 -57.83
N ALA A 978 44.98 31.73 -58.66
CA ALA A 978 44.28 30.69 -59.40
C ALA A 978 45.23 29.96 -60.37
N GLU A 979 45.03 28.65 -60.55
CA GLU A 979 45.81 27.82 -61.48
C GLU A 979 45.20 27.77 -62.88
N ASP A 980 43.90 28.04 -63.01
CA ASP A 980 43.16 28.07 -64.28
C ASP A 980 43.52 29.29 -65.17
N LYS A 981 44.20 30.29 -64.58
CA LYS A 981 44.60 31.54 -65.21
C LYS A 981 43.44 32.34 -65.80
N ALA A 982 42.25 32.22 -65.20
CA ALA A 982 41.02 32.71 -65.80
C ALA A 982 40.85 34.24 -65.75
N VAL A 983 41.46 34.93 -64.78
CA VAL A 983 41.53 36.40 -64.69
C VAL A 983 42.98 36.82 -64.49
N ASN A 984 43.53 37.63 -65.40
CA ASN A 984 44.88 38.17 -65.26
C ASN A 984 44.91 39.31 -64.24
N VAL A 985 45.84 39.28 -63.28
CA VAL A 985 46.18 40.45 -62.45
C VAL A 985 47.50 41.03 -62.94
N TYR A 986 47.43 42.21 -63.55
CA TYR A 986 48.56 42.95 -64.06
C TYR A 986 49.25 43.74 -62.95
N ARG A 987 50.59 43.78 -62.97
CA ARG A 987 51.42 44.67 -62.14
C ARG A 987 51.96 45.80 -63.01
N VAL A 988 51.85 47.03 -62.53
CA VAL A 988 52.42 48.22 -63.16
C VAL A 988 53.23 49.00 -62.13
N PHE A 989 54.36 49.57 -62.57
CA PHE A 989 55.30 50.30 -61.73
C PHE A 989 55.44 51.77 -62.19
N ASN A 990 55.39 52.70 -61.26
CA ASN A 990 55.60 54.13 -61.49
C ASN A 990 57.06 54.53 -61.18
N PRO A 991 57.94 54.67 -62.19
CA PRO A 991 59.32 55.08 -61.96
C PRO A 991 59.47 56.52 -61.46
N ASN A 992 58.39 57.30 -61.43
CA ASN A 992 58.36 58.69 -60.97
C ASN A 992 57.74 58.84 -59.57
N ALA A 993 57.27 57.76 -58.94
CA ALA A 993 56.84 57.78 -57.55
C ALA A 993 58.04 58.08 -56.65
N LYS A 994 57.85 58.97 -55.67
CA LYS A 994 58.90 59.37 -54.71
C LYS A 994 58.72 58.73 -53.33
N ASP A 995 57.52 58.21 -53.07
CA ASP A 995 57.06 57.62 -51.81
C ASP A 995 56.25 56.34 -52.14
N ALA A 996 55.26 55.95 -51.31
CA ALA A 996 54.40 54.78 -51.54
C ALA A 996 53.59 54.80 -52.86
N GLY A 997 52.86 53.72 -53.14
CA GLY A 997 52.04 53.61 -54.35
C GLY A 997 52.85 53.57 -55.65
N SER A 998 54.09 53.06 -55.60
CA SER A 998 54.90 52.89 -56.82
C SER A 998 54.44 51.68 -57.63
N HIS A 999 53.82 50.67 -57.01
CA HIS A 999 53.17 49.55 -57.70
C HIS A 999 51.64 49.60 -57.61
N LEU A 1000 50.96 49.18 -58.67
CA LEU A 1000 49.51 48.92 -58.69
C LEU A 1000 49.22 47.53 -59.27
N TYR A 1001 48.23 46.85 -58.69
CA TYR A 1001 47.72 45.55 -59.14
C TYR A 1001 46.27 45.68 -59.62
N THR A 1002 45.98 45.27 -60.85
CA THR A 1002 44.64 45.42 -61.43
C THR A 1002 44.30 44.31 -62.41
N VAL A 1003 43.00 44.02 -62.52
CA VAL A 1003 42.44 43.14 -63.57
C VAL A 1003 42.05 43.90 -64.84
N HIS A 1004 42.06 45.24 -64.80
CA HIS A 1004 41.60 46.09 -65.90
C HIS A 1004 42.76 46.48 -66.81
N SER A 1005 42.80 45.92 -68.02
CA SER A 1005 43.79 46.28 -69.05
C SER A 1005 43.74 47.76 -69.45
N ASP A 1006 42.58 48.40 -69.34
CA ASP A 1006 42.42 49.82 -69.69
C ASP A 1006 43.03 50.75 -68.63
N GLU A 1007 43.03 50.36 -67.35
CA GLU A 1007 43.75 51.05 -66.28
C GLU A 1007 45.27 50.98 -66.52
N VAL A 1008 45.79 49.80 -66.88
CA VAL A 1008 47.19 49.61 -67.31
C VAL A 1008 47.53 50.50 -68.51
N ASN A 1009 46.72 50.47 -69.56
CA ASN A 1009 46.94 51.27 -70.77
C ASN A 1009 46.89 52.78 -70.51
N GLY A 1010 46.03 53.23 -69.59
CA GLY A 1010 45.98 54.62 -69.13
C GLY A 1010 47.26 55.03 -68.39
N LEU A 1011 47.69 54.23 -67.42
CA LEU A 1011 48.88 54.50 -66.60
C LEU A 1011 50.18 54.49 -67.44
N VAL A 1012 50.30 53.58 -68.41
CA VAL A 1012 51.47 53.54 -69.32
C VAL A 1012 51.56 54.82 -70.17
N LYS A 1013 50.42 55.37 -70.65
CA LYS A 1013 50.41 56.68 -71.33
C LYS A 1013 50.84 57.84 -70.42
N LEU A 1014 50.68 57.69 -69.11
CA LEU A 1014 51.13 58.64 -68.09
C LEU A 1014 52.57 58.37 -67.60
N GLY A 1015 53.33 57.49 -68.28
CA GLY A 1015 54.73 57.23 -68.00
C GLY A 1015 55.02 56.09 -67.01
N TRP A 1016 54.01 55.29 -66.63
CA TRP A 1016 54.21 54.06 -65.86
C TRP A 1016 54.77 52.95 -66.75
N LYS A 1017 55.45 51.99 -66.14
CA LYS A 1017 55.97 50.77 -66.80
C LYS A 1017 55.03 49.61 -66.52
N ALA A 1018 54.60 48.91 -67.57
CA ALA A 1018 53.91 47.63 -67.40
C ALA A 1018 54.92 46.52 -67.10
N GLU A 1019 54.67 45.75 -66.04
CA GLU A 1019 55.53 44.62 -65.63
C GLU A 1019 54.93 43.25 -65.99
N GLY A 1020 53.78 43.25 -66.65
CA GLY A 1020 53.08 42.04 -67.10
C GLY A 1020 52.12 41.49 -66.04
N ILE A 1021 51.88 40.18 -66.09
CA ILE A 1021 50.94 39.48 -65.21
C ILE A 1021 51.70 38.96 -63.98
N ALA A 1022 51.35 39.44 -62.78
CA ALA A 1022 51.99 38.99 -61.55
C ALA A 1022 51.39 37.68 -61.00
N PHE A 1023 50.08 37.51 -61.15
CA PHE A 1023 49.32 36.34 -60.74
C PHE A 1023 47.90 36.36 -61.33
N PHE A 1024 47.07 35.38 -60.96
CA PHE A 1024 45.75 35.18 -61.54
C PHE A 1024 44.65 35.13 -60.47
N GLY A 1025 43.52 35.76 -60.76
CA GLY A 1025 42.27 35.61 -60.04
C GLY A 1025 41.37 34.53 -60.65
N MET A 1026 40.34 34.15 -59.90
CA MET A 1026 39.20 33.36 -60.35
C MET A 1026 38.14 34.27 -61.00
N LYS A 1027 37.36 33.69 -61.91
CA LYS A 1027 36.16 34.32 -62.50
C LYS A 1027 34.99 34.39 -61.52
#